data_AF-A0A098BSG8-F1
#
_entry.id   AF-A0A098BSG8-F1
#
_cell.length_a   1.000
_cell.length_b   1.000
_cell.length_c   1.000
_cell.angle_alpha   90.00
_cell.angle_beta   90.00
_cell.angle_gamma   90.00
#
_symmetry.space_group_name_H-M   'P 1'
#
loop_
_entity.id
_entity.type
_entity.pdbx_description
1 polymer ?
#
loop_
_entity_poly.entity_id
_entity_poly.type
_entity_poly.pdbx_seq_one_letter_code
_entity_poly.pdbx_strand_id
1 'polypeptide(L)'
;MHFSRATRGGRRENCTLAGRARHNEAMTTRTFEGRRLNLTNLDKVLYPETGTTKADVVDYYVAVAPVMLPHVAGRPGTRKRWPEGVGGESFFEKNVASHAPKWLTRKTVHHKQRSVTYPVFDSVAALAWLGQQAALELHVPQWRFAGSVPGPATRIVFDLDPGEGVTLVQCAEVARLVRDMVGGLGWPAYPVTSGSKGIHLYVPLDRELAPGGASAVAKQVAINLETLHPDLVTATMAKAARGGRVFLDWSQNNQAKTTIAPYSLRGREQPWVAAPRTWDELDDPGLRQLRFDEVLARLDTAPDPLADLDPPRPEPDALTEYRGKRDPSRTPEPVPAAVGSGPGNAFVIQEHHARRLHYDLRLERDGVLASWAVPKNLPDDPGRNNLAVRTEDHPLEYLTFHGVIPKGEYGAGSMTIWDTGSYETEKWRDDEVIVRLHGARVRGRYALIRTAGNQWLAHRMKDQGGQAGPPSGFPRDLEPMLATPGEVTGLDADEWAFEGKWDGYRAVAEIENGQLRLHSRSGRDITGDYPALADLTRVLDGHDVVLDGEVVACDPGGVTSFPLLRTGGTPQYFVFDVLYLDGVTLYRKPYADRRRVLDALAAAADGLIVPDLLRGNGTEALEESTRRGWEGVVAKRRNSVYVPGRRSPDWLKSKNWLTQDVVIGGWRLGKGARSGTFGSLLVGVHGEAGLEYVGRVGTGFDEPQLAELSAALSGLRRRTTPFVGDVPREDARDAVWVTPKLVGEVRFREWTDAGKLWHPSWRGLRDDIDPRDVRMPKQ
;
A
#
# COMPACT_ATOMS: atom_id res chain seq x y z
N MET A 1 -36.75 -68.20 -45.11
CA MET A 1 -37.95 -67.70 -44.40
C MET A 1 -37.51 -66.93 -43.17
N HIS A 2 -38.08 -65.73 -43.00
CA HIS A 2 -38.34 -64.98 -41.76
C HIS A 2 -37.20 -64.82 -40.72
N PHE A 3 -36.61 -63.64 -40.55
CA PHE A 3 -37.06 -62.41 -39.85
C PHE A 3 -36.51 -62.32 -38.41
N SER A 4 -35.71 -61.27 -38.15
CA SER A 4 -35.84 -60.26 -37.07
C SER A 4 -34.45 -59.71 -36.69
N ARG A 5 -34.04 -58.52 -37.17
CA ARG A 5 -34.11 -57.18 -36.51
C ARG A 5 -33.26 -57.09 -35.22
N ALA A 6 -32.43 -56.08 -34.94
CA ALA A 6 -32.19 -54.75 -35.51
C ALA A 6 -30.80 -54.23 -35.02
N THR A 7 -29.89 -53.76 -35.90
CA THR A 7 -29.44 -52.35 -36.14
C THR A 7 -28.81 -51.60 -34.95
N ARG A 8 -27.74 -50.78 -35.09
CA ARG A 8 -26.90 -50.33 -36.22
C ARG A 8 -25.68 -49.59 -35.63
N GLY A 9 -24.49 -49.81 -36.18
CA GLY A 9 -23.31 -48.98 -35.98
C GLY A 9 -22.80 -48.41 -37.30
N GLY A 10 -22.55 -47.11 -37.30
CA GLY A 10 -21.49 -46.38 -38.02
C GLY A 10 -21.30 -46.52 -39.54
N ARG A 11 -21.59 -45.44 -40.30
CA ARG A 11 -20.62 -44.45 -40.84
C ARG A 11 -21.13 -43.75 -42.12
N ARG A 12 -20.75 -42.45 -42.24
CA ARG A 12 -20.71 -41.55 -43.43
C ARG A 12 -22.08 -41.07 -43.92
N GLU A 13 -22.31 -39.83 -44.36
CA GLU A 13 -21.51 -38.66 -44.73
C GLU A 13 -22.48 -37.43 -44.77
N ASN A 14 -22.01 -36.20 -44.50
CA ASN A 14 -22.30 -35.00 -45.30
C ASN A 14 -21.72 -33.70 -44.71
N CYS A 15 -21.05 -32.94 -45.60
CA CYS A 15 -20.87 -31.48 -45.60
C CYS A 15 -22.14 -30.76 -45.12
N THR A 16 -22.15 -29.61 -44.45
CA THR A 16 -21.42 -28.35 -44.62
C THR A 16 -21.94 -27.43 -43.49
N LEU A 17 -21.14 -26.51 -42.96
CA LEU A 17 -21.50 -25.10 -42.72
C LEU A 17 -20.45 -24.42 -41.85
N ALA A 18 -19.94 -23.31 -42.38
CA ALA A 18 -19.09 -22.37 -41.69
C ALA A 18 -19.74 -21.89 -40.39
N GLY A 19 -19.04 -22.07 -39.27
CA GLY A 19 -19.36 -21.48 -37.98
C GLY A 19 -18.06 -21.08 -37.31
N ARG A 20 -17.81 -19.77 -37.24
CA ARG A 20 -16.68 -19.15 -36.52
C ARG A 20 -16.58 -19.69 -35.09
N ALA A 21 -15.65 -20.60 -34.82
CA ALA A 21 -15.21 -20.89 -33.47
C ALA A 21 -14.28 -19.75 -33.02
N ARG A 22 -14.85 -18.76 -32.33
CA ARG A 22 -14.05 -17.85 -31.50
C ARG A 22 -13.41 -18.72 -30.42
N HIS A 23 -12.10 -18.92 -30.51
CA HIS A 23 -11.31 -19.37 -29.36
C HIS A 23 -11.49 -18.30 -28.28
N ASN A 24 -12.16 -18.67 -27.20
CA ASN A 24 -12.33 -17.81 -26.04
C ASN A 24 -11.03 -17.95 -25.22
N GLU A 25 -9.98 -17.22 -25.62
CA GLU A 25 -8.71 -17.13 -24.88
C GLU A 25 -8.99 -16.54 -23.49
N ALA A 26 -8.47 -17.18 -22.44
CA ALA A 26 -8.67 -16.75 -21.06
C ALA A 26 -8.02 -15.38 -20.82
N MET A 27 -8.82 -14.31 -20.86
CA MET A 27 -8.39 -12.97 -20.45
C MET A 27 -8.13 -12.98 -18.94
N THR A 28 -6.91 -12.65 -18.54
CA THR A 28 -6.54 -12.51 -17.13
C THR A 28 -6.40 -11.04 -16.79
N THR A 29 -7.19 -10.55 -15.86
CA THR A 29 -7.08 -9.16 -15.38
C THR A 29 -6.11 -9.11 -14.20
N ARG A 30 -5.02 -8.36 -14.32
CA ARG A 30 -4.08 -8.07 -13.22
C ARG A 30 -4.10 -6.58 -12.88
N THR A 31 -3.83 -6.23 -11.63
CA THR A 31 -3.78 -4.84 -11.16
C THR A 31 -2.34 -4.46 -10.84
N PHE A 32 -1.88 -3.32 -11.38
CA PHE A 32 -0.57 -2.75 -11.14
C PHE A 32 -0.74 -1.29 -10.72
N GLU A 33 -0.23 -0.89 -9.55
CA GLU A 33 -0.38 0.48 -9.02
C GLU A 33 -1.85 0.98 -9.06
N GLY A 34 -2.80 0.12 -8.66
CA GLY A 34 -4.24 0.42 -8.70
C GLY A 34 -4.88 0.44 -10.10
N ARG A 35 -4.09 0.22 -11.17
CA ARG A 35 -4.57 0.20 -12.56
C ARG A 35 -4.82 -1.23 -13.04
N ARG A 36 -6.04 -1.50 -13.47
CA ARG A 36 -6.42 -2.81 -14.05
C ARG A 36 -5.96 -2.93 -15.50
N LEU A 37 -5.28 -4.04 -15.81
CA LEU A 37 -4.78 -4.41 -17.12
C LEU A 37 -5.29 -5.80 -17.51
N ASN A 38 -5.87 -5.89 -18.71
CA ASN A 38 -6.28 -7.16 -19.29
C ASN A 38 -5.11 -7.75 -20.07
N LEU A 39 -4.61 -8.88 -19.60
CA LEU A 39 -3.57 -9.66 -20.24
C LEU A 39 -4.19 -10.83 -20.99
N THR A 40 -3.63 -11.16 -22.15
CA THR A 40 -4.12 -12.23 -23.02
C THR A 40 -2.95 -13.07 -23.49
N ASN A 41 -3.16 -14.31 -23.94
CA ASN A 41 -2.17 -15.12 -24.69
C ASN A 41 -0.83 -15.19 -23.93
N LEU A 42 -0.92 -15.40 -22.62
CA LEU A 42 0.21 -15.35 -21.69
C LEU A 42 1.16 -16.54 -21.90
N ASP A 43 0.62 -17.67 -22.34
CA ASP A 43 1.31 -18.88 -22.75
C ASP A 43 2.00 -18.78 -24.12
N LYS A 44 1.76 -17.69 -24.88
CA LYS A 44 2.38 -17.50 -26.20
C LYS A 44 3.89 -17.40 -26.07
N VAL A 45 4.61 -18.30 -26.73
CA VAL A 45 6.07 -18.27 -26.82
C VAL A 45 6.52 -17.12 -27.72
N LEU A 46 7.34 -16.22 -27.17
CA LEU A 46 7.94 -15.10 -27.90
C LEU A 46 9.41 -15.35 -28.26
N TYR A 47 10.12 -16.21 -27.52
CA TYR A 47 11.48 -16.67 -27.84
C TYR A 47 11.51 -18.20 -27.95
N PRO A 48 11.45 -18.76 -29.16
CA PRO A 48 11.35 -20.21 -29.35
C PRO A 48 12.52 -21.02 -28.78
N GLU A 49 13.76 -20.51 -28.85
CA GLU A 49 14.95 -21.25 -28.39
C GLU A 49 14.96 -21.51 -26.89
N THR A 50 14.41 -20.57 -26.11
CA THR A 50 14.37 -20.65 -24.64
C THR A 50 13.00 -21.00 -24.11
N GLY A 51 11.97 -21.07 -24.97
CA GLY A 51 10.58 -21.23 -24.57
C GLY A 51 10.00 -20.02 -23.84
N THR A 52 10.67 -18.86 -23.85
CA THR A 52 10.22 -17.67 -23.10
C THR A 52 8.90 -17.17 -23.64
N THR A 53 7.92 -17.10 -22.74
CA THR A 53 6.52 -16.76 -23.03
C THR A 53 6.25 -15.27 -22.88
N LYS A 54 5.05 -14.84 -23.30
CA LYS A 54 4.60 -13.47 -23.07
C LYS A 54 4.39 -13.18 -21.58
N ALA A 55 3.99 -14.17 -20.79
CA ALA A 55 3.92 -14.04 -19.33
C ALA A 55 5.30 -13.66 -18.76
N ASP A 56 6.35 -14.39 -19.15
CA ASP A 56 7.72 -14.13 -18.70
C ASP A 56 8.19 -12.72 -19.07
N VAL A 57 7.85 -12.25 -20.28
CA VAL A 57 8.18 -10.88 -20.71
C VAL A 57 7.44 -9.82 -19.88
N VAL A 58 6.15 -10.03 -19.57
CA VAL A 58 5.39 -9.12 -18.70
C VAL A 58 5.98 -9.12 -17.30
N ASP A 59 6.21 -10.29 -16.73
CA ASP A 59 6.70 -10.46 -15.36
C ASP A 59 8.12 -9.91 -15.21
N TYR A 60 8.99 -10.08 -16.22
CA TYR A 60 10.30 -9.43 -16.28
C TYR A 60 10.20 -7.91 -16.22
N TYR A 61 9.37 -7.31 -17.09
CA TYR A 61 9.23 -5.84 -17.14
C TYR A 61 8.64 -5.27 -15.85
N VAL A 62 7.79 -6.02 -15.16
CA VAL A 62 7.27 -5.67 -13.84
C VAL A 62 8.37 -5.74 -12.79
N ALA A 63 9.18 -6.81 -12.79
CA ALA A 63 10.24 -7.02 -11.82
C ALA A 63 11.38 -5.99 -11.94
N VAL A 64 11.80 -5.64 -13.16
CA VAL A 64 12.84 -4.62 -13.37
C VAL A 64 12.33 -3.19 -13.30
N ALA A 65 11.02 -2.97 -13.10
CA ALA A 65 10.44 -1.63 -13.10
C ALA A 65 11.13 -0.65 -12.12
N PRO A 66 11.45 -1.03 -10.86
CA PRO A 66 12.08 -0.10 -9.90
C PRO A 66 13.42 0.47 -10.38
N VAL A 67 14.23 -0.34 -11.08
CA VAL A 67 15.54 0.05 -11.63
C VAL A 67 15.45 0.60 -13.06
N MET A 68 14.47 0.18 -13.85
CA MET A 68 14.31 0.63 -15.23
C MET A 68 13.68 2.03 -15.31
N LEU A 69 12.67 2.32 -14.48
CA LEU A 69 11.87 3.53 -14.55
C LEU A 69 12.69 4.83 -14.41
N PRO A 70 13.69 4.96 -13.51
CA PRO A 70 14.55 6.14 -13.44
C PRO A 70 15.19 6.52 -14.79
N HIS A 71 15.49 5.53 -15.64
CA HIS A 71 16.19 5.73 -16.91
C HIS A 71 15.28 5.97 -18.12
N VAL A 72 13.98 5.69 -18.01
CA VAL A 72 13.00 5.83 -19.10
C VAL A 72 11.90 6.85 -18.83
N ALA A 73 11.65 7.18 -17.55
CA ALA A 73 10.63 8.14 -17.17
C ALA A 73 10.89 9.53 -17.77
N GLY A 74 9.82 10.19 -18.21
CA GLY A 74 9.88 11.51 -18.85
C GLY A 74 10.48 11.51 -20.26
N ARG A 75 10.83 10.35 -20.83
CA ARG A 75 11.36 10.23 -22.21
C ARG A 75 10.27 9.70 -23.16
N PRO A 76 10.22 10.13 -24.44
CA PRO A 76 9.30 9.54 -25.42
C PRO A 76 9.70 8.10 -25.75
N GLY A 77 8.78 7.18 -25.54
CA GLY A 77 8.98 5.75 -25.73
C GLY A 77 8.69 5.28 -27.15
N THR A 78 9.74 4.87 -27.87
CA THR A 78 9.60 4.13 -29.14
C THR A 78 9.60 2.63 -28.84
N ARG A 79 8.61 1.90 -29.36
CA ARG A 79 8.52 0.45 -29.17
C ARG A 79 8.94 -0.26 -30.44
N LYS A 80 9.63 -1.38 -30.33
CA LYS A 80 9.72 -2.37 -31.41
C LYS A 80 9.04 -3.64 -30.95
N ARG A 81 8.06 -4.08 -31.74
CA ARG A 81 7.11 -5.13 -31.35
C ARG A 81 7.30 -6.37 -32.20
N TRP A 82 7.13 -7.53 -31.57
CA TRP A 82 7.12 -8.85 -32.19
C TRP A 82 5.87 -9.60 -31.75
N PRO A 83 4.68 -9.30 -32.34
CA PRO A 83 3.43 -9.91 -31.91
C PRO A 83 3.45 -11.45 -31.96
N GLU A 84 4.17 -12.02 -32.93
CA GLU A 84 4.32 -13.46 -33.15
C GLU A 84 5.64 -14.03 -32.61
N GLY A 85 6.35 -13.29 -31.76
CA GLY A 85 7.67 -13.67 -31.26
C GLY A 85 8.81 -13.37 -32.25
N VAL A 86 10.05 -13.62 -31.82
CA VAL A 86 11.28 -13.21 -32.54
C VAL A 86 11.49 -13.90 -33.88
N GLY A 87 10.82 -15.02 -34.13
CA GLY A 87 10.78 -15.69 -35.43
C GLY A 87 9.80 -15.07 -36.44
N GLY A 88 8.92 -14.16 -36.00
CA GLY A 88 7.94 -13.47 -36.84
C GLY A 88 8.35 -12.06 -37.27
N GLU A 89 7.43 -11.35 -37.94
CA GLU A 89 7.66 -9.96 -38.35
C GLU A 89 7.75 -9.00 -37.14
N SER A 90 8.60 -7.98 -37.30
CA SER A 90 8.77 -6.91 -36.32
C SER A 90 8.52 -5.55 -36.92
N PHE A 91 8.02 -4.62 -36.12
CA PHE A 91 7.84 -3.24 -36.56
C PHE A 91 8.12 -2.24 -35.44
N PHE A 92 8.61 -1.07 -35.84
CA PHE A 92 8.75 0.08 -34.95
C PHE A 92 7.44 0.85 -34.85
N GLU A 93 7.08 1.20 -33.64
CA GLU A 93 5.88 1.95 -33.33
C GLU A 93 6.24 3.15 -32.46
N LYS A 94 6.11 4.35 -33.04
CA LYS A 94 6.35 5.63 -32.36
C LYS A 94 5.06 6.21 -31.84
N ASN A 95 4.07 6.33 -32.72
CA ASN A 95 2.76 6.84 -32.34
C ASN A 95 2.03 5.85 -31.44
N VAL A 96 1.42 6.31 -30.36
CA VAL A 96 0.53 5.51 -29.52
C VAL A 96 -0.81 5.35 -30.22
N ALA A 97 -1.35 4.13 -30.24
CA ALA A 97 -2.65 3.87 -30.83
C ALA A 97 -3.77 4.55 -30.03
N SER A 98 -4.85 4.96 -30.71
CA SER A 98 -6.01 5.62 -30.07
C SER A 98 -6.67 4.73 -29.01
N HIS A 99 -6.66 3.42 -29.21
CA HIS A 99 -7.21 2.41 -28.30
C HIS A 99 -6.29 2.04 -27.13
N ALA A 100 -5.09 2.64 -27.01
CA ALA A 100 -4.25 2.42 -25.84
C ALA A 100 -4.96 2.89 -24.55
N PRO A 101 -4.61 2.34 -23.37
CA PRO A 101 -5.25 2.71 -22.11
C PRO A 101 -5.24 4.22 -21.87
N LYS A 102 -6.37 4.77 -21.38
CA LYS A 102 -6.53 6.23 -21.16
C LYS A 102 -5.59 6.77 -20.07
N TRP A 103 -5.22 5.93 -19.11
CA TRP A 103 -4.31 6.27 -18.03
C TRP A 103 -2.84 6.30 -18.47
N LEU A 104 -2.50 5.78 -19.65
CA LEU A 104 -1.13 5.79 -20.16
C LEU A 104 -0.74 7.23 -20.49
N THR A 105 0.37 7.71 -19.92
CA THR A 105 0.89 9.06 -20.19
C THR A 105 1.30 9.18 -21.65
N ARG A 106 0.90 10.30 -22.28
CA ARG A 106 1.16 10.59 -23.69
C ARG A 106 1.70 11.99 -23.84
N LYS A 107 2.70 12.15 -24.68
CA LYS A 107 3.27 13.46 -25.02
C LYS A 107 3.46 13.56 -26.54
N THR A 108 3.12 14.72 -27.09
CA THR A 108 3.18 14.97 -28.54
C THR A 108 4.46 15.71 -28.88
N VAL A 109 5.20 15.22 -29.85
CA VAL A 109 6.34 15.92 -30.45
C VAL A 109 5.94 16.42 -31.83
N HIS A 110 6.04 17.73 -32.02
CA HIS A 110 5.79 18.38 -33.30
C HIS A 110 7.07 18.39 -34.13
N HIS A 111 7.13 17.54 -35.15
CA HIS A 111 8.20 17.56 -36.15
C HIS A 111 7.77 18.43 -37.34
N LYS A 112 8.74 18.87 -38.15
CA LYS A 112 8.50 19.77 -39.31
C LYS A 112 7.36 19.32 -40.26
N GLN A 113 7.14 18.01 -40.41
CA GLN A 113 6.17 17.44 -41.36
C GLN A 113 5.00 16.69 -40.68
N ARG A 114 5.08 16.39 -39.38
CA ARG A 114 4.07 15.61 -38.67
C ARG A 114 4.17 15.77 -37.16
N SER A 115 3.04 15.61 -36.49
CA SER A 115 2.98 15.46 -35.03
C SER A 115 2.93 13.98 -34.68
N VAL A 116 3.74 13.54 -33.71
CA VAL A 116 3.76 12.14 -33.24
C VAL A 116 3.50 12.14 -31.75
N THR A 117 2.51 11.36 -31.31
CA THR A 117 2.15 11.20 -29.90
C THR A 117 2.82 9.94 -29.36
N TYR A 118 3.82 10.12 -28.49
CA TYR A 118 4.55 9.01 -27.88
C TYR A 118 3.92 8.61 -26.54
N PRO A 119 3.93 7.33 -26.18
CA PRO A 119 3.77 6.92 -24.79
C PRO A 119 5.01 7.34 -23.99
N VAL A 120 4.82 7.65 -22.70
CA VAL A 120 5.90 7.83 -21.74
C VAL A 120 5.89 6.62 -20.80
N PHE A 121 7.06 6.04 -20.54
CA PHE A 121 7.21 4.84 -19.72
C PHE A 121 7.44 5.27 -18.27
N ASP A 122 6.36 5.55 -17.56
CA ASP A 122 6.37 6.19 -16.23
C ASP A 122 5.53 5.44 -15.20
N SER A 123 5.41 4.12 -15.31
CA SER A 123 4.68 3.31 -14.33
C SER A 123 4.97 1.84 -14.51
N VAL A 124 4.86 1.07 -13.43
CA VAL A 124 4.87 -0.41 -13.49
C VAL A 124 3.75 -0.87 -14.42
N ALA A 125 2.57 -0.24 -14.33
CA ALA A 125 1.46 -0.50 -15.24
C ALA A 125 1.81 -0.24 -16.72
N ALA A 126 2.55 0.84 -17.02
CA ALA A 126 2.97 1.12 -18.40
C ALA A 126 3.94 0.05 -18.92
N LEU A 127 4.89 -0.41 -18.10
CA LEU A 127 5.83 -1.48 -18.47
C LEU A 127 5.12 -2.82 -18.66
N ALA A 128 4.19 -3.18 -17.77
CA ALA A 128 3.35 -4.38 -17.93
C ALA A 128 2.52 -4.33 -19.23
N TRP A 129 1.96 -3.16 -19.57
CA TRP A 129 1.26 -2.95 -20.83
C TRP A 129 2.16 -3.14 -22.05
N LEU A 130 3.43 -2.70 -21.99
CA LEU A 130 4.40 -2.91 -23.07
C LEU A 130 4.69 -4.41 -23.27
N GLY A 131 4.86 -5.16 -22.18
CA GLY A 131 4.99 -6.62 -22.23
C GLY A 131 3.77 -7.28 -22.89
N GLN A 132 2.56 -6.89 -22.51
CA GLN A 132 1.31 -7.38 -23.12
C GLN A 132 1.26 -7.11 -24.64
N GLN A 133 1.82 -5.99 -25.09
CA GLN A 133 1.89 -5.58 -26.50
C GLN A 133 3.01 -6.28 -27.29
N ALA A 134 3.75 -7.20 -26.65
CA ALA A 134 4.94 -7.84 -27.18
C ALA A 134 5.99 -6.81 -27.67
N ALA A 135 6.10 -5.69 -26.96
CA ALA A 135 7.12 -4.67 -27.20
C ALA A 135 8.43 -5.13 -26.55
N LEU A 136 9.15 -6.01 -27.25
CA LEU A 136 10.40 -6.59 -26.75
C LEU A 136 11.49 -5.53 -26.61
N GLU A 137 11.58 -4.57 -27.53
CA GLU A 137 12.57 -3.49 -27.41
C GLU A 137 11.92 -2.13 -27.12
N LEU A 138 12.42 -1.48 -26.08
CA LEU A 138 12.04 -0.14 -25.64
C LEU A 138 13.19 0.82 -25.94
N HIS A 139 12.91 1.86 -26.72
CA HIS A 139 13.91 2.82 -27.18
C HIS A 139 13.56 4.23 -26.71
N VAL A 140 14.53 4.94 -26.13
CA VAL A 140 14.37 6.30 -25.59
C VAL A 140 15.51 7.22 -26.07
N PRO A 141 15.26 8.53 -26.23
CA PRO A 141 16.31 9.51 -26.50
C PRO A 141 17.04 9.92 -25.21
N GLN A 142 18.11 10.71 -25.36
CA GLN A 142 18.93 11.16 -24.22
C GLN A 142 18.39 12.42 -23.51
N TRP A 143 17.29 12.99 -24.03
CA TRP A 143 16.56 14.11 -23.45
C TRP A 143 15.26 13.66 -22.75
N ARG A 144 14.74 14.49 -21.85
CA ARG A 144 13.43 14.32 -21.19
C ARG A 144 12.48 15.46 -21.59
N PHE A 145 11.18 15.24 -21.51
CA PHE A 145 10.20 16.32 -21.72
C PHE A 145 10.36 17.40 -20.64
N ALA A 146 10.37 18.67 -21.07
CA ALA A 146 10.19 19.82 -20.21
C ALA A 146 8.76 20.33 -20.44
N GLY A 147 7.83 19.99 -19.53
CA GLY A 147 6.41 20.28 -19.70
C GLY A 147 5.82 19.54 -20.92
N SER A 148 5.39 20.30 -21.94
CA SER A 148 4.77 19.77 -23.16
C SER A 148 5.75 19.61 -24.34
N VAL A 149 7.00 20.06 -24.20
CA VAL A 149 7.99 20.12 -25.30
C VAL A 149 9.24 19.27 -25.00
N PRO A 150 10.01 18.88 -26.04
CA PRO A 150 11.33 18.28 -25.84
C PRO A 150 12.25 19.21 -25.04
N GLY A 151 12.81 18.70 -23.94
CA GLY A 151 13.77 19.41 -23.10
C GLY A 151 15.23 19.19 -23.53
N PRO A 152 16.19 19.63 -22.70
CA PRO A 152 17.62 19.41 -22.95
C PRO A 152 18.02 17.94 -22.78
N ALA A 153 19.19 17.60 -23.32
CA ALA A 153 19.80 16.31 -23.05
C ALA A 153 20.19 16.23 -21.56
N THR A 154 19.90 15.09 -20.95
CA THR A 154 20.19 14.80 -19.52
C THR A 154 21.40 13.89 -19.36
N ARG A 155 21.81 13.23 -20.44
CA ARG A 155 22.96 12.33 -20.52
C ARG A 155 23.51 12.31 -21.94
N ILE A 156 24.76 11.86 -22.09
CA ILE A 156 25.39 11.47 -23.35
C ILE A 156 25.40 9.94 -23.41
N VAL A 157 25.24 9.39 -24.62
CA VAL A 157 25.46 7.96 -24.88
C VAL A 157 26.51 7.77 -25.94
N PHE A 158 27.43 6.85 -25.72
CA PHE A 158 28.36 6.35 -26.73
C PHE A 158 27.97 4.92 -27.06
N ASP A 159 27.70 4.63 -28.33
CA ASP A 159 27.37 3.28 -28.77
C ASP A 159 28.59 2.63 -29.45
N LEU A 160 29.16 1.64 -28.78
CA LEU A 160 30.39 0.95 -29.16
C LEU A 160 30.04 -0.33 -29.91
N ASP A 161 29.97 -0.21 -31.22
CA ASP A 161 29.63 -1.28 -32.14
C ASP A 161 30.89 -1.99 -32.65
N PRO A 162 31.04 -3.31 -32.44
CA PRO A 162 32.18 -4.04 -32.99
C PRO A 162 32.09 -4.12 -34.51
N GLY A 163 33.18 -3.77 -35.18
CA GLY A 163 33.41 -4.07 -36.59
C GLY A 163 33.55 -5.57 -36.85
N GLU A 164 33.73 -5.94 -38.11
CA GLU A 164 33.99 -7.34 -38.47
C GLU A 164 35.28 -7.83 -37.80
N GLY A 165 35.21 -9.00 -37.17
CA GLY A 165 36.33 -9.60 -36.43
C GLY A 165 36.58 -9.04 -35.02
N VAL A 166 35.83 -8.01 -34.59
CA VAL A 166 36.00 -7.38 -33.28
C VAL A 166 35.11 -8.02 -32.23
N THR A 167 35.67 -8.26 -31.05
CA THR A 167 34.99 -8.92 -29.92
C THR A 167 34.35 -7.93 -28.95
N LEU A 168 33.44 -8.42 -28.11
CA LEU A 168 32.85 -7.63 -27.03
C LEU A 168 33.91 -7.13 -26.01
N VAL A 169 34.96 -7.92 -25.78
CA VAL A 169 36.08 -7.57 -24.89
C VAL A 169 36.86 -6.38 -25.46
N GLN A 170 37.05 -6.31 -26.78
CA GLN A 170 37.64 -5.13 -27.43
C GLN A 170 36.72 -3.91 -27.36
N CYS A 171 35.39 -4.09 -27.43
CA CYS A 171 34.46 -3.00 -27.11
C CYS A 171 34.63 -2.53 -25.66
N ALA A 172 34.88 -3.42 -24.71
CA ALA A 172 35.13 -3.05 -23.31
C ALA A 172 36.45 -2.28 -23.14
N GLU A 173 37.48 -2.62 -23.91
CA GLU A 173 38.73 -1.85 -23.98
C GLU A 173 38.47 -0.41 -24.43
N VAL A 174 37.71 -0.23 -25.52
CA VAL A 174 37.33 1.10 -25.98
C VAL A 174 36.43 1.81 -24.98
N ALA A 175 35.53 1.09 -24.28
CA ALA A 175 34.69 1.68 -23.23
C ALA A 175 35.53 2.27 -22.09
N ARG A 176 36.63 1.61 -21.69
CA ARG A 176 37.58 2.14 -20.70
C ARG A 176 38.29 3.39 -21.20
N LEU A 177 38.71 3.43 -22.47
CA LEU A 177 39.30 4.63 -23.06
C LEU A 177 38.33 5.82 -23.05
N VAL A 178 37.05 5.57 -23.35
CA VAL A 178 36.01 6.62 -23.25
C VAL A 178 35.83 7.05 -21.80
N ARG A 179 35.73 6.10 -20.85
CA ARG A 179 35.61 6.38 -19.40
C ARG A 179 36.75 7.26 -18.91
N ASP A 180 37.98 6.92 -19.23
CA ASP A 180 39.16 7.64 -18.74
C ASP A 180 39.20 9.06 -19.32
N MET A 181 38.82 9.22 -20.60
CA MET A 181 38.73 10.54 -21.24
C MET A 181 37.64 11.44 -20.61
N VAL A 182 36.42 10.92 -20.39
CA VAL A 182 35.34 11.72 -19.77
C VAL A 182 35.53 11.89 -18.25
N GLY A 183 36.16 10.91 -17.60
CA GLY A 183 36.54 10.98 -16.18
C GLY A 183 37.58 12.05 -15.91
N GLY A 184 38.51 12.28 -16.84
CA GLY A 184 39.43 13.42 -16.80
C GLY A 184 38.73 14.80 -16.86
N LEU A 185 37.46 14.84 -17.30
CA LEU A 185 36.60 16.04 -17.29
C LEU A 185 35.68 16.10 -16.06
N GLY A 186 35.80 15.16 -15.12
CA GLY A 186 34.96 15.04 -13.94
C GLY A 186 33.61 14.35 -14.17
N TRP A 187 33.39 13.72 -15.32
CA TRP A 187 32.14 13.02 -15.60
C TRP A 187 32.25 11.50 -15.36
N PRO A 188 31.32 10.91 -14.58
CA PRO A 188 31.27 9.45 -14.43
C PRO A 188 30.73 8.80 -15.72
N ALA A 189 31.02 7.52 -15.89
CA ALA A 189 30.55 6.74 -17.03
C ALA A 189 30.03 5.38 -16.59
N TYR A 190 28.91 4.97 -17.17
CA TYR A 190 28.14 3.79 -16.76
C TYR A 190 27.96 2.83 -17.94
N PRO A 191 28.58 1.63 -17.91
CA PRO A 191 28.54 0.69 -19.02
C PRO A 191 27.29 -0.19 -19.01
N VAL A 192 26.72 -0.40 -20.18
CA VAL A 192 25.56 -1.26 -20.43
C VAL A 192 25.85 -2.14 -21.63
N THR A 193 26.05 -3.44 -21.43
CA THR A 193 26.14 -4.39 -22.55
C THR A 193 24.84 -4.36 -23.32
N SER A 194 24.88 -4.16 -24.65
CA SER A 194 23.67 -3.75 -25.39
C SER A 194 22.62 -4.86 -25.54
N GLY A 195 22.97 -6.11 -25.26
CA GLY A 195 22.17 -7.30 -25.56
C GLY A 195 22.19 -7.69 -27.04
N SER A 196 23.02 -7.03 -27.86
CA SER A 196 23.33 -7.46 -29.23
C SER A 196 24.80 -7.83 -29.38
N LYS A 197 25.63 -6.91 -29.86
CA LYS A 197 27.04 -7.18 -30.13
C LYS A 197 27.98 -6.24 -29.37
N GLY A 198 27.52 -5.05 -29.03
CA GLY A 198 28.33 -3.97 -28.49
C GLY A 198 28.03 -3.59 -27.04
N ILE A 199 28.49 -2.41 -26.67
CA ILE A 199 28.33 -1.78 -25.34
C ILE A 199 27.82 -0.36 -25.53
N HIS A 200 26.84 0.06 -24.75
CA HIS A 200 26.49 1.46 -24.59
C HIS A 200 27.17 2.02 -23.35
N LEU A 201 27.76 3.20 -23.46
CA LEU A 201 28.32 3.92 -22.33
C LEU A 201 27.55 5.20 -22.10
N TYR A 202 26.93 5.32 -20.94
CA TYR A 202 26.14 6.50 -20.56
C TYR A 202 26.94 7.42 -19.64
N VAL A 203 26.82 8.73 -19.87
CA VAL A 203 27.49 9.77 -19.09
C VAL A 203 26.45 10.81 -18.69
N PRO A 204 26.15 11.00 -17.39
CA PRO A 204 25.18 12.01 -16.95
C PRO A 204 25.70 13.43 -17.22
N LEU A 205 24.78 14.36 -17.44
CA LEU A 205 25.09 15.78 -17.57
C LEU A 205 24.68 16.51 -16.29
N ASP A 206 25.64 17.18 -15.65
CA ASP A 206 25.46 17.98 -14.43
C ASP A 206 24.91 19.40 -14.71
N ARG A 207 24.84 19.78 -15.98
CA ARG A 207 24.33 21.07 -16.46
C ARG A 207 23.66 20.94 -17.80
N GLU A 208 22.75 21.86 -18.08
CA GLU A 208 22.11 21.95 -19.40
C GLU A 208 23.12 22.39 -20.47
N LEU A 209 23.18 21.62 -21.56
CA LEU A 209 23.94 21.99 -22.75
C LEU A 209 23.03 22.67 -23.77
N ALA A 210 23.60 23.59 -24.54
CA ALA A 210 22.91 24.20 -25.68
C ALA A 210 22.36 23.13 -26.65
N PRO A 211 21.30 23.43 -27.43
CA PRO A 211 20.75 22.49 -28.40
C PRO A 211 21.82 21.91 -29.34
N GLY A 212 21.94 20.58 -29.39
CA GLY A 212 22.96 19.88 -30.16
C GLY A 212 24.33 19.75 -29.46
N GLY A 213 24.55 20.41 -28.32
CA GLY A 213 25.79 20.38 -27.56
C GLY A 213 26.23 18.98 -27.15
N ALA A 214 25.30 18.14 -26.66
CA ALA A 214 25.59 16.74 -26.31
C ALA A 214 26.16 15.94 -27.51
N SER A 215 25.61 16.16 -28.71
CA SER A 215 26.10 15.51 -29.94
C SER A 215 27.48 16.04 -30.36
N ALA A 216 27.73 17.34 -30.19
CA ALA A 216 29.03 17.93 -30.48
C ALA A 216 30.13 17.42 -29.54
N VAL A 217 29.84 17.34 -28.23
CA VAL A 217 30.76 16.79 -27.22
C VAL A 217 31.05 15.32 -27.53
N ALA A 218 30.03 14.50 -27.75
CA ALA A 218 30.20 13.09 -28.07
C ALA A 218 31.03 12.87 -29.35
N LYS A 219 30.78 13.69 -30.39
CA LYS A 219 31.56 13.65 -31.63
C LYS A 219 33.03 13.98 -31.40
N GLN A 220 33.32 15.00 -30.61
CA GLN A 220 34.70 15.41 -30.34
C GLN A 220 35.46 14.33 -29.57
N VAL A 221 34.83 13.72 -28.56
CA VAL A 221 35.39 12.57 -27.83
C VAL A 221 35.69 11.42 -28.80
N ALA A 222 34.76 11.10 -29.69
CA ALA A 222 34.94 10.01 -30.64
C ALA A 222 36.09 10.26 -31.64
N ILE A 223 36.19 11.48 -32.19
CA ILE A 223 37.27 11.87 -33.11
C ILE A 223 38.64 11.87 -32.40
N ASN A 224 38.68 12.33 -31.14
CA ASN A 224 39.91 12.33 -30.36
C ASN A 224 40.39 10.90 -30.09
N LEU A 225 39.48 9.98 -29.76
CA LEU A 225 39.82 8.57 -29.55
C LEU A 225 40.25 7.87 -30.84
N GLU A 226 39.61 8.14 -31.98
CA GLU A 226 40.06 7.64 -33.29
C GLU A 226 41.47 8.17 -33.64
N THR A 227 41.79 9.41 -33.25
CA THR A 227 43.14 9.99 -33.45
C THR A 227 44.20 9.33 -32.57
N LEU A 228 43.87 9.05 -31.29
CA LEU A 228 44.80 8.45 -30.33
C LEU A 228 44.96 6.94 -30.53
N HIS A 229 43.91 6.25 -30.98
CA HIS A 229 43.85 4.80 -31.14
C HIS A 229 43.26 4.40 -32.52
N PRO A 230 43.90 4.80 -33.64
CA PRO A 230 43.34 4.63 -34.99
C PRO A 230 43.19 3.16 -35.41
N ASP A 231 43.96 2.26 -34.81
CA ASP A 231 43.92 0.82 -35.09
C ASP A 231 42.80 0.10 -34.31
N LEU A 232 42.20 0.76 -33.32
CA LEU A 232 41.18 0.19 -32.44
C LEU A 232 39.81 0.85 -32.59
N VAL A 233 39.78 2.17 -32.85
CA VAL A 233 38.55 2.97 -32.85
C VAL A 233 38.33 3.61 -34.21
N THR A 234 37.07 3.71 -34.62
CA THR A 234 36.66 4.60 -35.70
C THR A 234 35.40 5.40 -35.33
N ALA A 235 35.40 6.70 -35.60
CA ALA A 235 34.22 7.58 -35.49
C ALA A 235 33.52 7.79 -36.86
N THR A 236 34.05 7.15 -37.92
CA THR A 236 33.57 7.29 -39.28
C THR A 236 32.33 6.43 -39.53
N MET A 237 31.24 7.06 -39.97
CA MET A 237 29.95 6.38 -40.18
C MET A 237 29.99 5.28 -41.24
N ALA A 238 30.85 5.41 -42.26
CA ALA A 238 30.93 4.49 -43.38
C ALA A 238 31.31 3.08 -42.94
N LYS A 239 30.50 2.07 -43.28
CA LYS A 239 30.75 0.66 -42.91
C LYS A 239 32.11 0.15 -43.38
N ALA A 240 32.57 0.59 -44.54
CA ALA A 240 33.88 0.24 -45.09
C ALA A 240 35.06 0.67 -44.18
N ALA A 241 34.87 1.69 -43.35
CA ALA A 241 35.88 2.14 -42.40
C ALA A 241 35.93 1.30 -41.10
N ARG A 242 35.03 0.34 -40.89
CA ARG A 242 34.89 -0.37 -39.60
C ARG A 242 35.71 -1.66 -39.48
N GLY A 243 36.37 -2.12 -40.54
CA GLY A 243 37.10 -3.39 -40.52
C GLY A 243 38.12 -3.46 -39.37
N GLY A 244 38.02 -4.50 -38.53
CA GLY A 244 38.93 -4.72 -37.40
C GLY A 244 38.86 -3.71 -36.25
N ARG A 245 37.93 -2.74 -36.28
CA ARG A 245 37.84 -1.63 -35.31
C ARG A 245 36.48 -1.53 -34.63
N VAL A 246 36.44 -0.95 -33.44
CA VAL A 246 35.20 -0.58 -32.75
C VAL A 246 34.69 0.74 -33.36
N PHE A 247 33.48 0.71 -33.88
CA PHE A 247 32.78 1.92 -34.31
C PHE A 247 32.16 2.60 -33.10
N LEU A 248 32.62 3.83 -32.81
CA LEU A 248 32.12 4.65 -31.72
C LEU A 248 31.03 5.60 -32.25
N ASP A 249 29.78 5.15 -32.23
CA ASP A 249 28.63 5.91 -32.74
C ASP A 249 28.22 7.02 -31.78
N TRP A 250 28.75 8.21 -32.02
CA TRP A 250 28.37 9.44 -31.34
C TRP A 250 27.01 9.99 -31.79
N SER A 251 26.46 9.52 -32.93
CA SER A 251 25.28 10.11 -33.56
C SER A 251 23.97 9.81 -32.82
N GLN A 252 23.99 8.85 -31.90
CA GLN A 252 22.88 8.51 -30.99
C GLN A 252 22.45 9.67 -30.08
N ASN A 253 23.32 10.69 -29.92
CA ASN A 253 23.03 11.92 -29.16
C ASN A 253 22.22 12.96 -29.93
N ASN A 254 21.89 12.71 -31.21
CA ASN A 254 20.97 13.56 -31.95
C ASN A 254 19.54 13.45 -31.37
N GLN A 255 18.86 14.57 -31.16
CA GLN A 255 17.51 14.62 -30.58
C GLN A 255 16.47 13.79 -31.33
N ALA A 256 16.68 13.51 -32.63
CA ALA A 256 15.78 12.69 -33.44
C ALA A 256 16.05 11.18 -33.36
N LYS A 257 17.14 10.76 -32.71
CA LYS A 257 17.55 9.37 -32.52
C LYS A 257 17.05 8.83 -31.17
N THR A 258 16.93 7.52 -31.11
CA THR A 258 16.57 6.78 -29.90
C THR A 258 17.50 5.59 -29.78
N THR A 259 17.91 5.28 -28.55
CA THR A 259 18.78 4.16 -28.22
C THR A 259 17.97 3.17 -27.38
N ILE A 260 18.34 1.89 -27.40
CA ILE A 260 17.71 0.90 -26.51
C ILE A 260 17.83 1.39 -25.06
N ALA A 261 16.76 1.29 -24.30
CA ALA A 261 16.76 1.65 -22.89
C ALA A 261 17.54 0.60 -22.08
N PRO A 262 18.30 1.01 -21.03
CA PRO A 262 18.76 0.06 -20.02
C PRO A 262 17.63 -0.83 -19.51
N TYR A 263 17.94 -2.10 -19.25
CA TYR A 263 16.99 -3.17 -18.87
C TYR A 263 15.97 -3.60 -19.94
N SER A 264 15.92 -2.98 -21.11
CA SER A 264 15.08 -3.48 -22.20
C SER A 264 15.55 -4.84 -22.70
N LEU A 265 14.59 -5.72 -23.00
CA LEU A 265 14.86 -6.94 -23.77
C LEU A 265 15.30 -6.60 -25.20
N ARG A 266 15.87 -7.58 -25.88
CA ARG A 266 16.29 -7.53 -27.28
C ARG A 266 15.51 -8.55 -28.11
N GLY A 267 15.02 -8.15 -29.27
CA GLY A 267 14.33 -9.04 -30.21
C GLY A 267 15.32 -9.87 -31.00
N ARG A 268 15.98 -10.83 -30.34
CA ARG A 268 16.96 -11.77 -30.90
C ARG A 268 16.58 -13.21 -30.53
N GLU A 269 17.37 -14.18 -30.98
CA GLU A 269 17.17 -15.61 -30.72
C GLU A 269 16.97 -15.94 -29.24
N GLN A 270 17.80 -15.36 -28.37
CA GLN A 270 17.65 -15.44 -26.91
C GLN A 270 17.13 -14.11 -26.32
N PRO A 271 16.47 -14.15 -25.14
CA PRO A 271 15.96 -12.98 -24.43
C PRO A 271 17.09 -12.18 -23.75
N TRP A 272 18.03 -11.71 -24.56
CA TRP A 272 19.12 -10.84 -24.14
C TRP A 272 18.58 -9.49 -23.67
N VAL A 273 19.32 -8.86 -22.76
CA VAL A 273 18.97 -7.56 -22.17
C VAL A 273 20.05 -6.53 -22.48
N ALA A 274 19.64 -5.27 -22.64
CA ALA A 274 20.55 -4.13 -22.50
C ALA A 274 20.95 -3.98 -21.01
N ALA A 275 21.86 -4.83 -20.57
CA ALA A 275 22.12 -5.08 -19.15
C ALA A 275 23.22 -4.17 -18.59
N PRO A 276 22.95 -3.40 -17.53
CA PRO A 276 23.97 -2.61 -16.85
C PRO A 276 25.03 -3.47 -16.17
N ARG A 277 26.27 -2.99 -16.21
CA ARG A 277 27.46 -3.69 -15.74
C ARG A 277 28.29 -2.80 -14.83
N THR A 278 29.09 -3.40 -13.97
CA THR A 278 30.16 -2.69 -13.27
C THR A 278 31.42 -2.63 -14.15
N TRP A 279 32.37 -1.77 -13.80
CA TRP A 279 33.66 -1.72 -14.49
C TRP A 279 34.47 -3.00 -14.29
N ASP A 280 34.44 -3.60 -13.10
CA ASP A 280 35.11 -4.87 -12.80
C ASP A 280 34.59 -6.01 -13.69
N GLU A 281 33.28 -6.01 -14.00
CA GLU A 281 32.71 -6.99 -14.93
C GLU A 281 33.13 -6.76 -16.38
N LEU A 282 33.45 -5.53 -16.78
CA LEU A 282 33.99 -5.22 -18.09
C LEU A 282 35.46 -5.67 -18.23
N ASP A 283 36.15 -5.89 -17.12
CA ASP A 283 37.52 -6.40 -17.07
C ASP A 283 37.58 -7.93 -17.11
N ASP A 284 36.43 -8.61 -16.96
CA ASP A 284 36.34 -10.06 -17.06
C ASP A 284 36.59 -10.53 -18.52
N PRO A 285 37.60 -11.39 -18.79
CA PRO A 285 37.82 -11.95 -20.12
C PRO A 285 36.64 -12.82 -20.61
N GLY A 286 35.79 -13.30 -19.70
CA GLY A 286 34.54 -14.01 -19.99
C GLY A 286 33.33 -13.11 -20.28
N LEU A 287 33.54 -11.79 -20.46
CA LEU A 287 32.47 -10.84 -20.72
C LEU A 287 31.56 -11.28 -21.88
N ARG A 288 30.27 -11.40 -21.56
CA ARG A 288 29.20 -11.72 -22.50
C ARG A 288 27.95 -10.90 -22.23
N GLN A 289 27.02 -10.96 -23.18
CA GLN A 289 25.65 -10.45 -23.01
C GLN A 289 24.92 -11.27 -21.94
N LEU A 290 23.95 -10.65 -21.26
CA LEU A 290 23.16 -11.28 -20.19
C LEU A 290 21.71 -11.49 -20.62
N ARG A 291 21.16 -12.66 -20.27
CA ARG A 291 19.73 -12.95 -20.43
C ARG A 291 18.92 -12.30 -19.31
N PHE A 292 17.62 -12.19 -19.53
CA PHE A 292 16.68 -11.60 -18.58
C PHE A 292 16.67 -12.29 -17.21
N ASP A 293 16.77 -13.63 -17.16
CA ASP A 293 16.82 -14.40 -15.92
C ASP A 293 18.07 -14.09 -15.08
N GLU A 294 19.21 -13.87 -15.74
CA GLU A 294 20.46 -13.50 -15.09
C GLU A 294 20.42 -12.05 -14.57
N VAL A 295 19.75 -11.16 -15.30
CA VAL A 295 19.52 -9.78 -14.85
C VAL A 295 18.66 -9.78 -13.59
N LEU A 296 17.59 -10.57 -13.54
CA LEU A 296 16.74 -10.68 -12.34
C LEU A 296 17.53 -11.20 -11.14
N ALA A 297 18.30 -12.28 -11.30
CA ALA A 297 19.12 -12.84 -10.22
C ALA A 297 20.15 -11.84 -9.66
N ARG A 298 20.63 -10.91 -10.50
CA ARG A 298 21.55 -9.84 -10.08
C ARG A 298 20.87 -8.77 -9.24
N LEU A 299 19.63 -8.41 -9.58
CA LEU A 299 18.88 -7.41 -8.81
C LEU A 299 18.61 -7.86 -7.37
N ASP A 300 18.54 -9.17 -7.12
CA ASP A 300 18.37 -9.73 -5.79
C ASP A 300 19.68 -9.72 -4.95
N THR A 301 20.84 -9.62 -5.60
CA THR A 301 22.15 -9.89 -4.97
C THR A 301 23.12 -8.70 -4.99
N ALA A 302 22.89 -7.71 -5.84
CA ALA A 302 23.77 -6.56 -6.00
C ALA A 302 22.97 -5.26 -6.19
N PRO A 303 23.52 -4.12 -5.75
CA PRO A 303 22.93 -2.81 -6.03
C PRO A 303 22.93 -2.52 -7.54
N ASP A 304 22.00 -1.66 -7.96
CA ASP A 304 21.88 -1.22 -9.36
C ASP A 304 23.14 -0.44 -9.81
N PRO A 305 23.89 -0.92 -10.83
CA PRO A 305 25.05 -0.20 -11.37
C PRO A 305 24.74 1.17 -11.98
N LEU A 306 23.47 1.47 -12.28
CA LEU A 306 23.02 2.75 -12.85
C LEU A 306 22.35 3.67 -11.83
N ALA A 307 22.34 3.35 -10.53
CA ALA A 307 21.62 4.12 -9.52
C ALA A 307 21.90 5.64 -9.57
N ASP A 308 23.13 6.02 -9.93
CA ASP A 308 23.59 7.41 -9.99
C ASP A 308 23.56 8.03 -11.42
N LEU A 309 23.10 7.30 -12.44
CA LEU A 309 23.08 7.80 -13.83
C LEU A 309 21.98 8.85 -14.08
N ASP A 310 20.81 8.62 -13.51
CA ASP A 310 19.62 9.44 -13.73
C ASP A 310 19.02 9.81 -12.38
N PRO A 311 18.50 11.03 -12.19
CA PRO A 311 17.84 11.37 -10.94
C PRO A 311 16.67 10.42 -10.69
N PRO A 312 16.39 10.07 -9.42
CA PRO A 312 15.29 9.21 -9.07
C PRO A 312 13.99 9.76 -9.66
N ARG A 313 13.10 8.84 -10.03
CA ARG A 313 11.81 9.19 -10.57
C ARG A 313 11.03 10.03 -9.53
N PRO A 314 10.40 11.15 -9.93
CA PRO A 314 9.42 11.81 -9.07
C PRO A 314 8.24 10.86 -8.86
N GLU A 315 8.02 10.45 -7.61
CA GLU A 315 6.86 9.65 -7.25
C GLU A 315 5.56 10.45 -7.47
N PRO A 316 4.48 9.83 -7.99
CA PRO A 316 3.21 10.50 -8.14
C PRO A 316 2.72 11.05 -6.79
N ASP A 317 2.53 12.36 -6.72
CA ASP A 317 1.89 13.05 -5.59
C ASP A 317 0.47 13.51 -5.95
N ALA A 318 -0.23 14.10 -4.97
CA ALA A 318 -1.58 14.62 -5.16
C ALA A 318 -1.70 15.73 -6.22
N LEU A 319 -0.60 16.39 -6.60
CA LEU A 319 -0.56 17.41 -7.66
C LEU A 319 -0.20 16.86 -9.04
N THR A 320 0.02 15.55 -9.18
CA THR A 320 0.40 14.94 -10.47
C THR A 320 -0.61 15.24 -11.57
N GLU A 321 -1.92 15.07 -11.30
CA GLU A 321 -2.96 15.41 -12.26
C GLU A 321 -3.00 16.92 -12.55
N TYR A 322 -2.80 17.74 -11.51
CA TYR A 322 -2.77 19.19 -11.62
C TYR A 322 -1.66 19.65 -12.57
N ARG A 323 -0.41 19.25 -12.32
CA ARG A 323 0.76 19.58 -13.15
C ARG A 323 0.60 19.09 -14.58
N GLY A 324 -0.05 17.93 -14.76
CA GLY A 324 -0.32 17.36 -16.09
C GLY A 324 -1.25 18.22 -16.96
N LYS A 325 -2.08 19.08 -16.36
CA LYS A 325 -3.03 19.95 -17.07
C LYS A 325 -2.49 21.37 -17.36
N ARG A 326 -1.33 21.75 -16.80
CA ARG A 326 -0.77 23.10 -16.93
C ARG A 326 0.53 23.10 -17.73
N ASP A 327 0.77 24.21 -18.41
CA ASP A 327 2.07 24.54 -18.99
C ASP A 327 2.59 25.81 -18.31
N PRO A 328 3.58 25.73 -17.40
CA PRO A 328 4.05 26.88 -16.62
C PRO A 328 4.64 28.01 -17.49
N SER A 329 4.93 27.77 -18.78
CA SER A 329 5.34 28.81 -19.72
C SER A 329 4.17 29.62 -20.29
N ARG A 330 2.93 29.15 -20.12
CA ARG A 330 1.72 29.68 -20.77
C ARG A 330 0.63 30.11 -19.79
N THR A 331 0.69 29.65 -18.55
CA THR A 331 -0.29 30.00 -17.50
C THR A 331 0.39 30.77 -16.36
N PRO A 332 -0.26 31.81 -15.79
CA PRO A 332 0.20 32.46 -14.57
C PRO A 332 -0.14 31.64 -13.31
N GLU A 333 -0.81 30.50 -13.45
CA GLU A 333 -1.13 29.60 -12.34
C GLU A 333 0.14 29.02 -11.67
N PRO A 334 0.16 28.85 -10.34
CA PRO A 334 1.30 28.28 -9.63
C PRO A 334 1.48 26.79 -9.94
N VAL A 335 2.68 26.37 -10.34
CA VAL A 335 3.00 24.97 -10.66
C VAL A 335 4.20 24.50 -9.82
N PRO A 336 4.04 24.29 -8.50
CA PRO A 336 5.14 23.89 -7.64
C PRO A 336 5.59 22.45 -7.95
N ALA A 337 6.88 22.18 -7.73
CA ALA A 337 7.48 20.87 -8.01
C ALA A 337 7.12 19.77 -6.98
N ALA A 338 6.65 20.15 -5.79
CA ALA A 338 6.21 19.26 -4.72
C ALA A 338 4.87 19.72 -4.13
N VAL A 339 4.22 18.88 -3.33
CA VAL A 339 3.09 19.29 -2.49
C VAL A 339 3.57 20.26 -1.41
N GLY A 340 2.67 21.14 -0.95
CA GLY A 340 2.99 22.08 0.12
C GLY A 340 2.94 21.44 1.50
N SER A 341 3.31 22.21 2.52
CA SER A 341 3.04 21.90 3.92
C SER A 341 2.23 23.03 4.52
N GLY A 342 1.20 22.68 5.29
CA GLY A 342 0.34 23.65 5.92
C GLY A 342 -0.50 23.01 7.03
N PRO A 343 -1.20 23.83 7.82
CA PRO A 343 -1.96 23.37 8.99
C PRO A 343 -3.13 22.43 8.65
N GLY A 344 -3.51 22.32 7.37
CA GLY A 344 -4.60 21.47 6.89
C GLY A 344 -5.98 21.99 7.29
N ASN A 345 -6.12 23.31 7.40
CA ASN A 345 -7.34 23.94 7.90
C ASN A 345 -7.68 25.27 7.22
N ALA A 346 -6.96 25.73 6.20
CA ALA A 346 -7.36 26.90 5.43
C ALA A 346 -8.40 26.55 4.35
N PHE A 347 -9.22 27.53 3.99
CA PHE A 347 -10.04 27.43 2.78
C PHE A 347 -9.99 28.72 1.98
N VAL A 348 -10.28 28.58 0.69
CA VAL A 348 -10.56 29.70 -0.20
C VAL A 348 -11.77 29.35 -1.07
N ILE A 349 -12.60 30.35 -1.31
CA ILE A 349 -13.66 30.30 -2.32
C ILE A 349 -13.28 31.33 -3.38
N GLN A 350 -13.04 30.88 -4.60
CA GLN A 350 -12.70 31.77 -5.72
C GLN A 350 -13.89 31.92 -6.65
N GLU A 351 -14.27 33.15 -6.98
CA GLU A 351 -15.23 33.43 -8.03
C GLU A 351 -14.52 33.34 -9.38
N HIS A 352 -14.98 32.43 -10.23
CA HIS A 352 -14.31 32.06 -11.48
C HIS A 352 -15.23 32.26 -12.69
N HIS A 353 -14.89 33.26 -13.50
CA HIS A 353 -15.53 33.61 -14.77
C HIS A 353 -14.86 32.86 -15.92
N ALA A 354 -15.01 31.54 -15.93
CA ALA A 354 -14.62 30.69 -17.05
C ALA A 354 -15.69 30.73 -18.17
N ARG A 355 -15.90 29.61 -18.89
CA ARG A 355 -17.03 29.48 -19.83
C ARG A 355 -18.39 29.75 -19.19
N ARG A 356 -18.52 29.49 -17.89
CA ARG A 356 -19.69 29.80 -17.05
C ARG A 356 -19.17 30.23 -15.69
N LEU A 357 -19.85 31.18 -15.07
CA LEU A 357 -19.60 31.59 -13.70
C LEU A 357 -19.79 30.39 -12.75
N HIS A 358 -18.82 30.17 -11.89
CA HIS A 358 -18.88 29.23 -10.78
C HIS A 358 -17.95 29.69 -9.66
N TYR A 359 -18.08 29.04 -8.50
CA TYR A 359 -17.26 29.31 -7.33
C TYR A 359 -16.45 28.08 -6.98
N ASP A 360 -15.12 28.20 -7.01
CA ASP A 360 -14.23 27.11 -6.66
C ASP A 360 -14.04 27.10 -5.13
N LEU A 361 -14.72 26.18 -4.45
CA LEU A 361 -14.47 25.88 -3.04
C LEU A 361 -13.24 25.00 -2.94
N ARG A 362 -12.25 25.46 -2.18
CA ARG A 362 -10.98 24.77 -1.99
C ARG A 362 -10.69 24.65 -0.51
N LEU A 363 -10.47 23.42 -0.06
CA LEU A 363 -10.19 23.06 1.33
C LEU A 363 -8.77 22.51 1.42
N GLU A 364 -7.93 23.12 2.24
CA GLU A 364 -6.57 22.68 2.49
C GLU A 364 -6.54 21.32 3.18
N ARG A 365 -5.96 20.33 2.53
CA ARG A 365 -5.86 18.97 3.05
C ARG A 365 -4.60 18.29 2.53
N ASP A 366 -3.86 17.66 3.43
CA ASP A 366 -2.71 16.79 3.10
C ASP A 366 -1.69 17.43 2.13
N GLY A 367 -1.40 18.73 2.34
CA GLY A 367 -0.43 19.50 1.54
C GLY A 367 -0.94 20.03 0.20
N VAL A 368 -2.23 19.85 -0.09
CA VAL A 368 -2.91 20.33 -1.31
C VAL A 368 -4.26 20.96 -0.99
N LEU A 369 -4.97 21.45 -2.00
CA LEU A 369 -6.33 21.96 -1.90
C LEU A 369 -7.32 21.03 -2.58
N ALA A 370 -8.10 20.30 -1.79
CA ALA A 370 -9.26 19.56 -2.26
C ALA A 370 -10.29 20.56 -2.81
N SER A 371 -10.65 20.42 -4.08
CA SER A 371 -11.30 21.46 -4.89
C SER A 371 -12.62 21.01 -5.51
N TRP A 372 -13.65 21.87 -5.41
CA TRP A 372 -14.95 21.68 -6.03
C TRP A 372 -15.39 22.96 -6.75
N ALA A 373 -15.79 22.82 -8.01
CA ALA A 373 -16.50 23.86 -8.74
C ALA A 373 -17.99 23.86 -8.37
N VAL A 374 -18.48 24.96 -7.79
CA VAL A 374 -19.86 25.12 -7.28
C VAL A 374 -20.58 26.21 -8.09
N PRO A 375 -21.39 25.87 -9.11
CA PRO A 375 -21.97 26.85 -10.03
C PRO A 375 -22.85 27.92 -9.38
N LYS A 376 -23.53 27.58 -8.28
CA LYS A 376 -24.41 28.49 -7.54
C LYS A 376 -23.83 28.92 -6.19
N ASN A 377 -22.51 28.77 -6.01
CA ASN A 377 -21.82 28.92 -4.73
C ASN A 377 -22.35 27.96 -3.64
N LEU A 378 -21.75 27.97 -2.45
CA LEU A 378 -22.28 27.24 -1.29
C LEU A 378 -23.68 27.76 -0.92
N PRO A 379 -24.62 26.87 -0.55
CA PRO A 379 -25.97 27.30 -0.17
C PRO A 379 -25.94 28.14 1.12
N ASP A 380 -26.74 29.18 1.16
CA ASP A 380 -26.98 30.03 2.33
C ASP A 380 -28.15 29.54 3.18
N ASP A 381 -29.04 28.72 2.61
CA ASP A 381 -30.22 28.14 3.27
C ASP A 381 -30.10 26.61 3.44
N PRO A 382 -30.26 26.05 4.66
CA PRO A 382 -30.35 24.61 4.88
C PRO A 382 -31.48 23.88 4.13
N GLY A 383 -32.48 24.60 3.62
CA GLY A 383 -33.56 24.03 2.80
C GLY A 383 -33.15 23.70 1.36
N ARG A 384 -31.93 24.07 0.92
CA ARG A 384 -31.49 23.95 -0.47
C ARG A 384 -30.12 23.28 -0.59
N ASN A 385 -29.97 22.47 -1.63
CA ASN A 385 -28.70 21.85 -2.01
C ASN A 385 -28.20 22.45 -3.31
N ASN A 386 -26.91 22.75 -3.37
CA ASN A 386 -26.25 23.20 -4.60
C ASN A 386 -25.38 22.08 -5.16
N LEU A 387 -25.30 21.98 -6.50
CA LEU A 387 -24.37 21.09 -7.17
C LEU A 387 -22.93 21.56 -6.90
N ALA A 388 -22.06 20.62 -6.54
CA ALA A 388 -20.62 20.80 -6.48
C ALA A 388 -19.97 19.74 -7.39
N VAL A 389 -18.91 20.09 -8.11
CA VAL A 389 -18.21 19.17 -9.02
C VAL A 389 -16.77 19.07 -8.60
N ARG A 390 -16.32 17.87 -8.17
CA ARG A 390 -14.93 17.64 -7.76
C ARG A 390 -14.00 17.82 -8.95
N THR A 391 -12.99 18.67 -8.78
CA THR A 391 -11.87 18.86 -9.71
C THR A 391 -10.60 18.23 -9.13
N GLU A 392 -9.51 18.23 -9.90
CA GLU A 392 -8.20 17.81 -9.37
C GLU A 392 -7.78 18.64 -8.16
N ASP A 393 -6.85 18.13 -7.36
CA ASP A 393 -6.31 18.89 -6.24
C ASP A 393 -5.43 20.04 -6.75
N HIS A 394 -5.40 21.14 -6.01
CA HIS A 394 -4.66 22.33 -6.40
C HIS A 394 -3.54 22.63 -5.40
N PRO A 395 -2.47 23.31 -5.81
CA PRO A 395 -1.38 23.67 -4.91
C PRO A 395 -1.83 24.72 -3.87
N LEU A 396 -1.18 24.77 -2.71
CA LEU A 396 -1.56 25.63 -1.58
C LEU A 396 -1.53 27.12 -1.94
N GLU A 397 -0.72 27.50 -2.92
CA GLU A 397 -0.60 28.83 -3.49
C GLU A 397 -1.94 29.36 -4.04
N TYR A 398 -2.92 28.48 -4.34
CA TYR A 398 -4.28 28.89 -4.68
C TYR A 398 -5.04 29.59 -3.55
N LEU A 399 -4.61 29.43 -2.29
CA LEU A 399 -5.18 30.17 -1.15
C LEU A 399 -5.08 31.68 -1.36
N THR A 400 -4.05 32.16 -2.04
CA THR A 400 -3.79 33.58 -2.30
C THR A 400 -3.82 33.96 -3.78
N PHE A 401 -3.77 32.98 -4.68
CA PHE A 401 -3.78 33.22 -6.12
C PHE A 401 -5.10 33.83 -6.60
N HIS A 402 -4.98 34.80 -7.51
CA HIS A 402 -6.06 35.39 -8.29
C HIS A 402 -5.44 35.96 -9.57
N GLY A 403 -6.23 36.09 -10.63
CA GLY A 403 -5.71 36.56 -11.91
C GLY A 403 -6.54 36.13 -13.11
N VAL A 404 -5.98 36.29 -14.31
CA VAL A 404 -6.63 35.91 -15.58
C VAL A 404 -5.85 34.75 -16.20
N ILE A 405 -6.52 33.61 -16.36
CA ILE A 405 -5.97 32.43 -17.04
C ILE A 405 -6.16 32.62 -18.56
N PRO A 406 -5.09 32.59 -19.37
CA PRO A 406 -5.16 32.89 -20.81
C PRO A 406 -6.10 31.98 -21.61
N LYS A 407 -6.69 32.54 -22.67
CA LYS A 407 -7.59 31.80 -23.57
C LYS A 407 -6.85 30.62 -24.22
N GLY A 408 -7.45 29.42 -24.12
CA GLY A 408 -6.89 28.19 -24.68
C GLY A 408 -6.18 27.31 -23.65
N GLU A 409 -5.91 27.83 -22.45
CA GLU A 409 -5.46 27.05 -21.29
C GLU A 409 -6.65 26.36 -20.60
N TYR A 410 -6.34 25.31 -19.83
CA TYR A 410 -7.33 24.65 -18.98
C TYR A 410 -7.81 25.61 -17.89
N GLY A 411 -9.12 25.79 -17.75
CA GLY A 411 -9.68 26.76 -16.81
C GLY A 411 -9.58 28.23 -17.24
N ALA A 412 -9.37 28.51 -18.54
CA ALA A 412 -9.33 29.89 -19.04
C ALA A 412 -10.52 30.75 -18.55
N GLY A 413 -10.21 31.93 -18.00
CA GLY A 413 -11.17 32.80 -17.33
C GLY A 413 -10.51 33.76 -16.35
N SER A 414 -11.26 34.72 -15.81
CA SER A 414 -10.81 35.54 -14.68
C SER A 414 -11.22 34.92 -13.36
N MET A 415 -10.34 34.99 -12.37
CA MET A 415 -10.53 34.40 -11.06
C MET A 415 -10.18 35.41 -9.97
N THR A 416 -11.06 35.54 -8.98
CA THR A 416 -10.88 36.44 -7.82
C THR A 416 -11.21 35.70 -6.53
N ILE A 417 -10.57 36.07 -5.42
CA ILE A 417 -10.90 35.49 -4.12
C ILE A 417 -12.21 36.10 -3.64
N TRP A 418 -13.24 35.26 -3.51
CA TRP A 418 -14.57 35.66 -3.06
C TRP A 418 -14.69 35.59 -1.53
N ASP A 419 -14.11 34.55 -0.92
CA ASP A 419 -13.99 34.41 0.54
C ASP A 419 -12.77 33.56 0.89
N THR A 420 -12.26 33.71 2.09
CA THR A 420 -11.17 32.90 2.63
C THR A 420 -11.28 32.86 4.14
N GLY A 421 -10.70 31.83 4.75
CA GLY A 421 -10.66 31.68 6.19
C GLY A 421 -10.13 30.32 6.59
N SER A 422 -10.52 29.87 7.78
CA SER A 422 -10.20 28.54 8.28
C SER A 422 -11.43 27.64 8.31
N TYR A 423 -11.23 26.33 8.40
CA TYR A 423 -12.30 25.37 8.59
C TYR A 423 -11.93 24.30 9.61
N GLU A 424 -12.95 23.71 10.23
CA GLU A 424 -12.81 22.53 11.07
C GLU A 424 -13.37 21.32 10.32
N THR A 425 -12.62 20.22 10.33
CA THR A 425 -13.10 18.96 9.75
C THR A 425 -13.94 18.20 10.78
N GLU A 426 -15.21 17.94 10.46
CA GLU A 426 -16.07 17.06 11.27
C GLU A 426 -16.07 15.63 10.70
N LYS A 427 -16.05 15.50 9.37
CA LYS A 427 -16.02 14.22 8.67
C LYS A 427 -15.29 14.38 7.35
N TRP A 428 -14.45 13.41 6.99
CA TRP A 428 -13.79 13.40 5.69
C TRP A 428 -13.68 11.96 5.19
N ARG A 429 -14.47 11.63 4.17
CA ARG A 429 -14.50 10.35 3.46
C ARG A 429 -14.55 10.62 1.96
N ASP A 430 -14.20 9.61 1.17
CA ASP A 430 -14.16 9.72 -0.30
C ASP A 430 -15.51 10.05 -0.94
N ASP A 431 -16.61 9.76 -0.24
CA ASP A 431 -17.99 9.99 -0.65
C ASP A 431 -18.70 11.08 0.16
N GLU A 432 -18.12 11.57 1.26
CA GLU A 432 -18.75 12.56 2.12
C GLU A 432 -17.74 13.37 2.93
N VAL A 433 -17.83 14.70 2.83
CA VAL A 433 -17.01 15.65 3.59
C VAL A 433 -17.93 16.58 4.37
N ILE A 434 -17.77 16.67 5.69
CA ILE A 434 -18.50 17.60 6.55
C ILE A 434 -17.47 18.50 7.24
N VAL A 435 -17.61 19.81 7.01
CA VAL A 435 -16.72 20.83 7.54
C VAL A 435 -17.51 21.99 8.13
N ARG A 436 -16.93 22.66 9.12
CA ARG A 436 -17.40 23.95 9.61
C ARG A 436 -16.49 25.04 9.05
N LEU A 437 -17.03 25.92 8.23
CA LEU A 437 -16.30 27.02 7.61
C LEU A 437 -16.36 28.27 8.49
N HIS A 438 -15.22 28.96 8.61
CA HIS A 438 -15.03 30.20 9.35
C HIS A 438 -14.44 31.28 8.42
N GLY A 439 -15.27 31.80 7.51
CA GLY A 439 -14.91 32.87 6.57
C GLY A 439 -15.41 34.25 6.97
N ALA A 440 -15.11 35.24 6.12
CA ALA A 440 -15.72 36.56 6.21
C ALA A 440 -17.16 36.55 5.69
N ARG A 441 -17.44 35.77 4.63
CA ARG A 441 -18.77 35.69 3.99
C ARG A 441 -19.50 34.39 4.31
N VAL A 442 -18.80 33.26 4.30
CA VAL A 442 -19.36 31.93 4.55
C VAL A 442 -19.00 31.45 5.95
N ARG A 443 -20.03 31.18 6.75
CA ARG A 443 -19.91 30.66 8.11
C ARG A 443 -20.92 29.55 8.37
N GLY A 444 -20.49 28.50 9.07
CA GLY A 444 -21.36 27.41 9.52
C GLY A 444 -20.97 26.04 8.97
N ARG A 445 -21.83 25.05 9.21
CA ARG A 445 -21.60 23.65 8.83
C ARG A 445 -22.05 23.37 7.40
N TYR A 446 -21.18 22.71 6.64
CA TYR A 446 -21.42 22.32 5.26
C TYR A 446 -21.08 20.84 5.07
N ALA A 447 -21.97 20.12 4.41
CA ALA A 447 -21.75 18.76 3.94
C ALA A 447 -21.60 18.76 2.42
N LEU A 448 -20.55 18.14 1.91
CA LEU A 448 -20.34 17.79 0.51
C LEU A 448 -20.57 16.28 0.39
N ILE A 449 -21.57 15.85 -0.36
CA ILE A 449 -21.95 14.43 -0.50
C ILE A 449 -21.83 14.01 -1.96
N ARG A 450 -21.04 12.98 -2.24
CA ARG A 450 -20.84 12.46 -3.60
C ARG A 450 -22.08 11.71 -4.07
N THR A 451 -22.61 12.10 -5.22
CA THR A 451 -23.78 11.44 -5.82
C THR A 451 -23.39 10.46 -6.91
N ALA A 452 -22.48 10.84 -7.80
CA ALA A 452 -21.99 9.98 -8.87
C ALA A 452 -20.70 10.52 -9.49
N GLY A 453 -19.66 9.68 -9.58
CA GLY A 453 -18.39 10.07 -10.19
C GLY A 453 -17.80 11.32 -9.53
N ASN A 454 -17.66 12.41 -10.29
CA ASN A 454 -17.20 13.70 -9.79
C ASN A 454 -18.33 14.67 -9.37
N GLN A 455 -19.59 14.24 -9.39
CA GLN A 455 -20.73 15.07 -8.96
C GLN A 455 -20.98 14.90 -7.47
N TRP A 456 -21.16 16.04 -6.80
CA TRP A 456 -21.37 16.18 -5.37
C TRP A 456 -22.53 17.16 -5.10
N LEU A 457 -23.11 17.07 -3.91
CA LEU A 457 -24.08 18.02 -3.39
C LEU A 457 -23.46 18.77 -2.22
N ALA A 458 -23.46 20.09 -2.28
CA ALA A 458 -23.18 20.97 -1.16
C ALA A 458 -24.50 21.27 -0.43
N HIS A 459 -24.51 20.99 0.87
CA HIS A 459 -25.66 21.19 1.75
C HIS A 459 -25.23 21.97 3.00
N ARG A 460 -25.95 23.06 3.32
CA ARG A 460 -25.74 23.79 4.57
C ARG A 460 -26.51 23.08 5.68
N MET A 461 -25.83 22.61 6.70
CA MET A 461 -26.47 21.92 7.82
C MET A 461 -27.01 22.93 8.84
N LYS A 462 -28.09 22.58 9.55
CA LYS A 462 -28.55 23.36 10.71
C LYS A 462 -27.53 23.24 11.85
N ASP A 463 -27.22 24.36 12.49
CA ASP A 463 -26.48 24.34 13.75
C ASP A 463 -27.38 23.71 14.82
N GLN A 464 -27.11 22.46 15.19
CA GLN A 464 -27.66 21.89 16.42
C GLN A 464 -27.03 22.62 17.59
N GLY A 465 -27.86 23.13 18.51
CA GLY A 465 -27.41 23.98 19.61
C GLY A 465 -26.23 23.41 20.38
N GLY A 466 -25.19 24.23 20.53
CA GLY A 466 -24.22 24.17 21.62
C GLY A 466 -23.30 22.95 21.70
N GLN A 467 -22.25 22.92 20.88
CA GLN A 467 -20.92 22.63 21.42
C GLN A 467 -19.97 23.70 20.86
N ALA A 468 -19.30 24.39 21.78
CA ALA A 468 -18.42 25.51 21.52
C ALA A 468 -17.33 25.15 20.49
N GLY A 469 -16.83 26.17 19.79
CA GLY A 469 -15.56 26.06 19.04
C GLY A 469 -14.42 25.59 19.94
N PRO A 470 -13.23 25.31 19.38
CA PRO A 470 -12.11 24.80 20.18
C PRO A 470 -11.89 25.71 21.39
N PRO A 471 -11.82 25.17 22.63
CA PRO A 471 -11.43 25.97 23.76
C PRO A 471 -10.02 26.48 23.47
N SER A 472 -9.82 27.79 23.55
CA SER A 472 -8.50 28.34 23.84
C SER A 472 -8.28 28.10 25.33
N GLY A 473 -7.70 26.94 25.66
CA GLY A 473 -7.47 26.51 27.03
C GLY A 473 -7.14 25.02 27.10
N PHE A 474 -6.47 24.63 28.19
CA PHE A 474 -6.19 23.24 28.52
C PHE A 474 -7.50 22.44 28.59
N PRO A 475 -7.63 21.32 27.84
CA PRO A 475 -8.85 20.53 27.87
C PRO A 475 -8.99 19.82 29.21
N ARG A 476 -10.16 19.98 29.83
CA ARG A 476 -10.51 19.39 31.12
C ARG A 476 -11.59 18.32 30.95
N ASP A 477 -11.56 17.32 31.83
CA ASP A 477 -12.58 16.29 32.01
C ASP A 477 -12.90 15.52 30.72
N LEU A 478 -11.88 15.23 29.91
CA LEU A 478 -12.07 14.46 28.67
C LEU A 478 -12.46 13.01 28.98
N GLU A 479 -13.64 12.61 28.52
CA GLU A 479 -14.09 11.22 28.64
C GLU A 479 -13.35 10.27 27.67
N PRO A 480 -12.94 9.07 28.11
CA PRO A 480 -12.32 8.08 27.25
C PRO A 480 -13.14 7.68 26.03
N MET A 481 -12.48 7.59 24.87
CA MET A 481 -13.03 6.95 23.67
C MET A 481 -13.09 5.43 23.88
N LEU A 482 -14.17 4.79 23.41
CA LEU A 482 -14.42 3.37 23.68
C LEU A 482 -14.29 2.50 22.43
N ALA A 483 -13.49 1.43 22.52
CA ALA A 483 -13.37 0.45 21.45
C ALA A 483 -14.62 -0.43 21.31
N THR A 484 -15.04 -0.70 20.08
CA THR A 484 -16.12 -1.63 19.72
C THR A 484 -15.61 -3.08 19.74
N PRO A 485 -16.32 -4.04 20.33
CA PRO A 485 -15.98 -5.46 20.15
C PRO A 485 -16.02 -5.84 18.68
N GLY A 486 -14.96 -6.45 18.15
CA GLY A 486 -14.87 -6.82 16.74
C GLY A 486 -13.73 -7.79 16.46
N GLU A 487 -13.80 -8.42 15.29
CA GLU A 487 -12.77 -9.31 14.79
C GLU A 487 -11.61 -8.50 14.19
N VAL A 488 -10.38 -8.83 14.57
CA VAL A 488 -9.16 -8.15 14.08
C VAL A 488 -8.43 -8.96 13.01
N THR A 489 -8.75 -10.24 12.87
CA THR A 489 -8.24 -11.12 11.83
C THR A 489 -8.70 -10.61 10.46
N GLY A 490 -7.74 -10.37 9.56
CA GLY A 490 -7.98 -9.77 8.25
C GLY A 490 -7.84 -8.25 8.17
N LEU A 491 -7.50 -7.57 9.28
CA LEU A 491 -7.14 -6.14 9.25
C LEU A 491 -5.68 -5.96 8.81
N ASP A 492 -5.45 -5.00 7.92
CA ASP A 492 -4.15 -4.70 7.34
C ASP A 492 -3.39 -3.62 8.15
N ALA A 493 -2.06 -3.74 8.19
CA ALA A 493 -1.16 -2.91 8.97
C ALA A 493 -0.97 -1.48 8.42
N ASP A 494 -1.28 -1.24 7.14
CA ASP A 494 -1.24 0.09 6.51
C ASP A 494 -2.46 0.93 6.87
N GLU A 495 -3.59 0.29 7.18
CA GLU A 495 -4.82 0.98 7.60
C GLU A 495 -4.99 1.01 9.13
N TRP A 496 -4.48 0.00 9.84
CA TRP A 496 -4.69 -0.19 11.27
C TRP A 496 -3.37 -0.28 12.02
N ALA A 497 -3.36 0.25 13.24
CA ALA A 497 -2.33 0.03 14.23
C ALA A 497 -2.85 -0.93 15.29
N PHE A 498 -2.00 -1.83 15.77
CA PHE A 498 -2.37 -2.87 16.73
C PHE A 498 -1.65 -2.64 18.05
N GLU A 499 -2.41 -2.55 19.14
CA GLU A 499 -1.90 -2.41 20.50
C GLU A 499 -2.28 -3.63 21.34
N GLY A 500 -1.54 -3.88 22.41
CA GLY A 500 -1.95 -4.84 23.43
C GLY A 500 -3.28 -4.42 24.06
N LYS A 501 -4.14 -5.39 24.33
CA LYS A 501 -5.25 -5.20 25.26
C LYS A 501 -4.75 -5.61 26.66
N TRP A 502 -4.63 -4.62 27.53
CA TRP A 502 -4.21 -4.81 28.92
C TRP A 502 -5.40 -4.89 29.87
N ASP A 503 -5.18 -5.52 31.01
CA ASP A 503 -6.15 -5.64 32.08
C ASP A 503 -5.78 -4.68 33.23
N GLY A 504 -6.64 -3.68 33.47
CA GLY A 504 -6.32 -2.55 34.32
C GLY A 504 -7.48 -1.57 34.51
N TYR A 505 -7.15 -0.36 34.99
CA TYR A 505 -8.09 0.75 35.11
C TYR A 505 -7.78 1.84 34.08
N ARG A 506 -8.65 1.98 33.10
CA ARG A 506 -8.64 3.08 32.14
C ARG A 506 -8.65 4.44 32.85
N ALA A 507 -7.64 5.27 32.57
CA ALA A 507 -7.50 6.60 33.12
C ALA A 507 -7.08 7.62 32.04
N VAL A 508 -7.53 8.87 32.21
CA VAL A 508 -7.01 10.04 31.49
C VAL A 508 -6.20 10.86 32.47
N ALA A 509 -4.95 11.11 32.12
CA ALA A 509 -4.03 11.92 32.90
C ALA A 509 -3.99 13.34 32.33
N GLU A 510 -4.31 14.32 33.15
CA GLU A 510 -4.15 15.74 32.89
C GLU A 510 -2.96 16.25 33.70
N ILE A 511 -1.94 16.77 33.04
CA ILE A 511 -0.83 17.47 33.68
C ILE A 511 -0.86 18.90 33.19
N GLU A 512 -1.14 19.84 34.09
CA GLU A 512 -1.15 21.28 33.80
C GLU A 512 -0.40 22.00 34.92
N ASN A 513 0.55 22.88 34.57
CA ASN A 513 1.37 23.61 35.55
C ASN A 513 2.02 22.69 36.61
N GLY A 514 2.50 21.51 36.18
CA GLY A 514 3.15 20.53 37.05
C GLY A 514 2.21 19.79 38.02
N GLN A 515 0.88 19.90 37.86
CA GLN A 515 -0.10 19.19 38.67
C GLN A 515 -0.76 18.06 37.89
N LEU A 516 -0.71 16.84 38.42
CA LEU A 516 -1.41 15.68 37.86
C LEU A 516 -2.84 15.58 38.39
N ARG A 517 -3.78 15.35 37.48
CA ARG A 517 -5.10 14.78 37.78
C ARG A 517 -5.35 13.54 36.93
N LEU A 518 -5.90 12.50 37.55
CA LEU A 518 -6.28 11.25 36.89
C LEU A 518 -7.79 11.09 36.95
N HIS A 519 -8.42 10.93 35.80
CA HIS A 519 -9.85 10.70 35.67
C HIS A 519 -10.12 9.29 35.19
N SER A 520 -10.96 8.54 35.90
CA SER A 520 -11.38 7.21 35.47
C SER A 520 -12.25 7.28 34.22
N ARG A 521 -12.52 6.11 33.63
CA ARG A 521 -13.51 5.97 32.54
C ARG A 521 -14.89 6.56 32.82
N SER A 522 -15.32 6.68 34.08
CA SER A 522 -16.61 7.27 34.45
C SER A 522 -16.51 8.76 34.81
N GLY A 523 -15.35 9.39 34.59
CA GLY A 523 -15.06 10.78 34.97
C GLY A 523 -14.76 10.98 36.46
N ARG A 524 -14.60 9.91 37.25
CA ARG A 524 -14.27 10.02 38.67
C ARG A 524 -12.79 10.39 38.83
N ASP A 525 -12.48 11.40 39.64
CA ASP A 525 -11.10 11.68 40.05
C ASP A 525 -10.54 10.50 40.87
N ILE A 526 -9.45 9.91 40.38
CA ILE A 526 -8.73 8.78 40.97
C ILE A 526 -7.28 9.13 41.29
N THR A 527 -6.92 10.42 41.31
CA THR A 527 -5.56 10.89 41.57
C THR A 527 -5.05 10.40 42.93
N GLY A 528 -5.91 10.46 43.95
CA GLY A 528 -5.57 9.99 45.31
C GLY A 528 -5.47 8.47 45.44
N ASP A 529 -6.05 7.70 44.50
CA ASP A 529 -5.99 6.23 44.51
C ASP A 529 -4.60 5.74 44.05
N TYR A 530 -3.86 6.55 43.29
CA TYR A 530 -2.58 6.17 42.68
C TYR A 530 -1.46 7.20 42.93
N PRO A 531 -1.04 7.42 44.20
CA PRO A 531 -0.02 8.41 44.53
C PRO A 531 1.34 8.15 43.88
N ALA A 532 1.67 6.89 43.58
CA ALA A 532 2.91 6.53 42.89
C ALA A 532 2.99 7.08 41.45
N LEU A 533 1.86 7.45 40.82
CA LEU A 533 1.85 8.04 39.48
C LEU A 533 2.13 9.55 39.50
N ALA A 534 2.24 10.19 40.67
CA ALA A 534 2.61 11.60 40.79
C ALA A 534 3.98 11.90 40.15
N ASP A 535 4.87 10.90 40.07
CA ASP A 535 6.16 10.99 39.37
C ASP A 535 6.04 11.37 37.89
N LEU A 536 4.87 11.15 37.26
CA LEU A 536 4.61 11.61 35.89
C LEU A 536 4.78 13.13 35.73
N THR A 537 4.53 13.92 36.78
CA THR A 537 4.74 15.38 36.76
C THR A 537 6.22 15.75 36.62
N ARG A 538 7.12 14.93 37.19
CA ARG A 538 8.57 15.10 37.05
C ARG A 538 9.06 14.56 35.70
N VAL A 539 8.48 13.46 35.23
CA VAL A 539 8.81 12.86 33.92
C VAL A 539 8.45 13.81 32.78
N LEU A 540 7.34 14.53 32.91
CA LEU A 540 6.81 15.46 31.92
C LEU A 540 6.96 16.93 32.37
N ASP A 541 8.05 17.21 33.08
CA ASP A 541 8.32 18.56 33.57
C ASP A 541 8.39 19.57 32.41
N GLY A 542 7.76 20.73 32.61
CA GLY A 542 7.65 21.77 31.59
C GLY A 542 6.62 21.53 30.48
N HIS A 543 5.86 20.42 30.52
CA HIS A 543 4.82 20.13 29.53
C HIS A 543 3.40 20.18 30.14
N ASP A 544 2.49 20.82 29.41
CA ASP A 544 1.05 20.75 29.67
C ASP A 544 0.45 19.70 28.73
N VAL A 545 -0.01 18.56 29.26
CA VAL A 545 -0.39 17.40 28.45
C VAL A 545 -1.66 16.71 28.95
N VAL A 546 -2.44 16.17 28.02
CA VAL A 546 -3.53 15.23 28.32
C VAL A 546 -3.25 13.90 27.64
N LEU A 547 -3.11 12.84 28.45
CA LEU A 547 -2.75 11.49 28.02
C LEU A 547 -3.86 10.51 28.33
N ASP A 548 -4.15 9.60 27.40
CA ASP A 548 -5.08 8.50 27.61
C ASP A 548 -4.30 7.19 27.74
N GLY A 549 -4.58 6.45 28.81
CA GLY A 549 -3.77 5.32 29.23
C GLY A 549 -4.53 4.31 30.09
N GLU A 550 -3.84 3.24 30.48
CA GLU A 550 -4.35 2.21 31.39
C GLU A 550 -3.44 2.15 32.61
N VAL A 551 -4.01 2.26 33.82
CA VAL A 551 -3.29 1.97 35.05
C VAL A 551 -3.27 0.45 35.23
N VAL A 552 -2.09 -0.13 35.27
CA VAL A 552 -1.86 -1.58 35.30
C VAL A 552 -0.91 -1.97 36.42
N ALA A 553 -0.94 -3.24 36.82
CA ALA A 553 0.14 -3.87 37.58
C ALA A 553 0.61 -5.10 36.82
N CYS A 554 1.94 -5.27 36.70
CA CYS A 554 2.52 -6.40 35.99
C CYS A 554 3.00 -7.47 36.98
N ASP A 555 2.82 -8.73 36.61
CA ASP A 555 3.48 -9.84 37.28
C ASP A 555 5.00 -9.86 36.98
N PRO A 556 5.80 -10.76 37.59
CA PRO A 556 7.23 -10.86 37.31
C PRO A 556 7.58 -11.19 35.84
N GLY A 557 6.62 -11.71 35.06
CA GLY A 557 6.75 -11.97 33.62
C GLY A 557 6.41 -10.76 32.75
N GLY A 558 6.00 -9.63 33.34
CA GLY A 558 5.62 -8.42 32.62
C GLY A 558 4.18 -8.44 32.08
N VAL A 559 3.34 -9.41 32.48
CA VAL A 559 1.95 -9.52 32.05
C VAL A 559 1.05 -8.75 33.02
N THR A 560 0.13 -7.96 32.48
CA THR A 560 -0.79 -7.13 33.28
C THR A 560 -1.83 -7.99 33.98
N SER A 561 -2.05 -7.77 35.28
CA SER A 561 -2.98 -8.52 36.12
C SER A 561 -3.86 -7.57 36.95
N PHE A 562 -5.16 -7.56 36.67
CA PHE A 562 -6.11 -6.78 37.45
C PHE A 562 -6.24 -7.23 38.91
N PRO A 563 -6.23 -8.54 39.24
CA PRO A 563 -6.15 -8.99 40.63
C PRO A 563 -4.93 -8.43 41.36
N LEU A 564 -3.75 -8.43 40.73
CA LEU A 564 -2.51 -7.91 41.31
C LEU A 564 -2.61 -6.39 41.58
N LEU A 565 -3.20 -5.64 40.65
CA LEU A 565 -3.43 -4.21 40.84
C LEU A 565 -4.32 -3.91 42.05
N ARG A 566 -5.31 -4.78 42.33
CA ARG A 566 -6.20 -4.64 43.49
C ARG A 566 -5.59 -5.07 44.82
N THR A 567 -4.65 -6.01 44.81
CA THR A 567 -4.03 -6.56 46.03
C THR A 567 -2.75 -5.86 46.45
N GLY A 568 -2.34 -4.79 45.76
CA GLY A 568 -1.22 -3.93 46.14
C GLY A 568 0.02 -4.01 45.24
N GLY A 569 -0.11 -4.55 44.02
CA GLY A 569 0.95 -4.46 43.01
C GLY A 569 1.35 -3.02 42.69
N THR A 570 2.59 -2.83 42.25
CA THR A 570 3.09 -1.49 41.89
C THR A 570 2.35 -0.96 40.65
N PRO A 571 1.59 0.14 40.75
CA PRO A 571 0.84 0.67 39.63
C PRO A 571 1.79 1.34 38.63
N GLN A 572 1.56 1.07 37.34
CA GLN A 572 2.22 1.71 36.20
C GLN A 572 1.16 2.30 35.28
N TYR A 573 1.49 3.36 34.55
CA TYR A 573 0.57 3.99 33.61
C TYR A 573 1.03 3.75 32.17
N PHE A 574 0.35 2.82 31.48
CA PHE A 574 0.62 2.51 30.08
C PHE A 574 -0.13 3.48 29.20
N VAL A 575 0.59 4.41 28.58
CA VAL A 575 0.02 5.46 27.74
C VAL A 575 -0.07 4.99 26.30
N PHE A 576 -1.23 5.21 25.67
CA PHE A 576 -1.44 4.79 24.28
C PHE A 576 -2.10 5.87 23.41
N ASP A 577 -2.40 7.05 23.95
CA ASP A 577 -2.83 8.21 23.15
C ASP A 577 -2.43 9.53 23.83
N VAL A 578 -2.25 10.57 23.01
CA VAL A 578 -2.00 11.96 23.44
C VAL A 578 -3.08 12.85 22.84
N LEU A 579 -3.84 13.49 23.72
CA LEU A 579 -5.04 14.26 23.37
C LEU A 579 -4.77 15.76 23.29
N TYR A 580 -3.76 16.23 23.99
CA TYR A 580 -3.31 17.62 24.04
C TYR A 580 -1.84 17.68 24.45
N LEU A 581 -1.07 18.60 23.88
CA LEU A 581 0.31 18.90 24.25
C LEU A 581 0.61 20.38 24.02
N ASP A 582 1.05 21.10 25.06
CA ASP A 582 1.62 22.46 25.02
C ASP A 582 0.82 23.45 24.16
N GLY A 583 -0.45 23.67 24.47
CA GLY A 583 -1.31 24.57 23.71
C GLY A 583 -1.99 23.93 22.50
N VAL A 584 -1.56 22.74 22.08
CA VAL A 584 -2.05 22.10 20.85
C VAL A 584 -3.00 20.96 21.17
N THR A 585 -4.25 21.12 20.73
CA THR A 585 -5.25 20.05 20.78
C THR A 585 -4.98 19.00 19.72
N LEU A 586 -4.77 17.75 20.15
CA LEU A 586 -4.41 16.62 19.30
C LEU A 586 -5.55 15.63 19.09
N TYR A 587 -6.55 15.55 19.97
CA TYR A 587 -7.63 14.55 19.83
C TYR A 587 -8.44 14.65 18.52
N ARG A 588 -8.39 15.80 17.82
CA ARG A 588 -8.99 15.99 16.48
C ARG A 588 -8.07 15.60 15.31
N LYS A 589 -6.81 15.27 15.56
CA LYS A 589 -5.83 14.82 14.56
C LYS A 589 -5.92 13.30 14.34
N PRO A 590 -5.50 12.78 13.18
CA PRO A 590 -5.42 11.35 12.92
C PRO A 590 -4.58 10.60 13.98
N TYR A 591 -4.96 9.36 14.32
CA TYR A 591 -4.25 8.54 15.29
C TYR A 591 -2.78 8.36 14.93
N ALA A 592 -2.44 8.20 13.64
CA ALA A 592 -1.06 8.10 13.20
C ALA A 592 -0.20 9.30 13.61
N ASP A 593 -0.75 10.51 13.57
CA ASP A 593 -0.04 11.73 13.96
C ASP A 593 0.04 11.84 15.48
N ARG A 594 -1.04 11.55 16.19
CA ARG A 594 -1.04 11.51 17.67
C ARG A 594 -0.03 10.49 18.18
N ARG A 595 0.03 9.31 17.57
CA ARG A 595 0.98 8.26 17.94
C ARG A 595 2.43 8.68 17.70
N ARG A 596 2.75 9.34 16.57
CA ARG A 596 4.09 9.90 16.33
C ARG A 596 4.49 10.93 17.39
N VAL A 597 3.56 11.80 17.78
CA VAL A 597 3.79 12.78 18.85
C VAL A 597 4.03 12.07 20.18
N LEU A 598 3.22 11.06 20.51
CA LEU A 598 3.37 10.26 21.73
C LEU A 598 4.71 9.52 21.78
N ASP A 599 5.13 8.89 20.67
CA ASP A 599 6.42 8.20 20.58
C ASP A 599 7.59 9.19 20.71
N ALA A 600 7.49 10.38 20.11
CA ALA A 600 8.50 11.44 20.27
C ALA A 600 8.56 11.98 21.71
N LEU A 601 7.41 12.14 22.36
CA LEU A 601 7.32 12.56 23.76
C LEU A 601 7.95 11.50 24.68
N ALA A 602 7.68 10.22 24.46
CA ALA A 602 8.29 9.13 25.23
C ALA A 602 9.81 9.02 25.02
N ALA A 603 10.30 9.29 23.81
CA ALA A 603 11.73 9.33 23.53
C ALA A 603 12.46 10.49 24.23
N ALA A 604 11.74 11.57 24.57
CA ALA A 604 12.28 12.73 25.26
C ALA A 604 12.07 12.69 26.79
N ALA A 605 11.09 11.91 27.27
CA ALA A 605 10.67 11.85 28.67
C ALA A 605 10.97 10.48 29.29
N ASP A 606 12.18 10.32 29.82
CA ASP A 606 12.64 9.09 30.50
C ASP A 606 11.70 8.73 31.67
N GLY A 607 10.97 7.63 31.52
CA GLY A 607 9.99 7.15 32.49
C GLY A 607 8.53 7.20 32.00
N LEU A 608 8.26 7.80 30.84
CA LEU A 608 6.94 7.70 30.20
C LEU A 608 6.78 6.34 29.53
N ILE A 609 5.87 5.51 30.03
CA ILE A 609 5.68 4.16 29.51
C ILE A 609 4.66 4.18 28.37
N VAL A 610 5.15 4.13 27.14
CA VAL A 610 4.34 3.96 25.93
C VAL A 610 4.61 2.58 25.35
N PRO A 611 3.69 1.60 25.51
CA PRO A 611 3.87 0.28 24.92
C PRO A 611 4.00 0.33 23.40
N ASP A 612 4.89 -0.50 22.87
CA ASP A 612 5.10 -0.64 21.43
C ASP A 612 3.85 -1.16 20.71
N LEU A 613 3.70 -0.72 19.46
CA LEU A 613 2.74 -1.33 18.55
C LEU A 613 3.16 -2.76 18.20
N LEU A 614 2.17 -3.65 18.11
CA LEU A 614 2.34 -4.98 17.56
C LEU A 614 2.61 -4.87 16.05
N ARG A 615 3.64 -5.58 15.58
CA ARG A 615 4.03 -5.61 14.17
C ARG A 615 3.15 -6.58 13.39
N GLY A 616 3.07 -6.35 12.09
CA GLY A 616 2.33 -7.23 11.19
C GLY A 616 0.83 -6.90 11.09
N ASN A 617 0.11 -7.76 10.39
CA ASN A 617 -1.34 -7.65 10.23
C ASN A 617 -2.10 -8.09 11.49
N GLY A 618 -3.43 -7.94 11.50
CA GLY A 618 -4.24 -8.21 12.68
C GLY A 618 -4.22 -9.67 13.15
N THR A 619 -3.93 -10.63 12.26
CA THR A 619 -3.73 -12.05 12.65
C THR A 619 -2.42 -12.20 13.41
N GLU A 620 -1.32 -11.69 12.86
CA GLU A 620 0.01 -11.75 13.49
C GLU A 620 0.04 -11.03 14.84
N ALA A 621 -0.66 -9.89 14.94
CA ALA A 621 -0.81 -9.16 16.19
C ALA A 621 -1.56 -9.97 17.26
N LEU A 622 -2.63 -10.68 16.87
CA LEU A 622 -3.40 -11.51 17.80
C LEU A 622 -2.58 -12.73 18.28
N GLU A 623 -1.81 -13.33 17.39
CA GLU A 623 -0.88 -14.42 17.73
C GLU A 623 0.22 -13.95 18.67
N GLU A 624 0.81 -12.77 18.44
CA GLU A 624 1.83 -12.20 19.31
C GLU A 624 1.25 -11.85 20.69
N SER A 625 0.05 -11.26 20.73
CA SER A 625 -0.67 -11.01 21.98
C SER A 625 -0.90 -12.31 22.77
N THR A 626 -1.26 -13.39 22.08
CA THR A 626 -1.44 -14.72 22.70
C THR A 626 -0.11 -15.26 23.25
N ARG A 627 0.98 -15.16 22.49
CA ARG A 627 2.33 -15.59 22.95
C ARG A 627 2.80 -14.83 24.18
N ARG A 628 2.46 -13.55 24.29
CA ARG A 628 2.81 -12.70 25.44
C ARG A 628 1.87 -12.84 26.63
N GLY A 629 0.84 -13.69 26.55
CA GLY A 629 -0.14 -13.87 27.62
C GLY A 629 -1.03 -12.64 27.84
N TRP A 630 -1.15 -11.75 26.87
CA TRP A 630 -2.00 -10.55 26.99
C TRP A 630 -3.47 -10.90 26.84
N GLU A 631 -4.38 -10.01 27.28
CA GLU A 631 -5.82 -10.24 27.21
C GLU A 631 -6.35 -10.26 25.76
N GLY A 632 -5.63 -9.61 24.84
CA GLY A 632 -6.02 -9.50 23.44
C GLY A 632 -5.34 -8.35 22.72
N VAL A 633 -6.03 -7.81 21.71
CA VAL A 633 -5.54 -6.72 20.86
C VAL A 633 -6.60 -5.63 20.76
N VAL A 634 -6.15 -4.38 20.79
CA VAL A 634 -6.93 -3.22 20.37
C VAL A 634 -6.39 -2.72 19.04
N ALA A 635 -7.19 -2.82 17.97
CA ALA A 635 -6.86 -2.28 16.67
C ALA A 635 -7.44 -0.87 16.55
N LYS A 636 -6.61 0.11 16.16
CA LYS A 636 -7.00 1.50 15.96
C LYS A 636 -6.75 1.91 14.52
N ARG A 637 -7.77 2.43 13.83
CA ARG A 637 -7.62 2.87 12.43
C ARG A 637 -6.70 4.09 12.38
N ARG A 638 -5.64 4.04 11.57
CA ARG A 638 -4.56 5.04 11.56
C ARG A 638 -5.02 6.46 11.23
N ASN A 639 -6.00 6.60 10.34
CA ASN A 639 -6.55 7.90 9.94
C ASN A 639 -7.72 8.39 10.82
N SER A 640 -8.04 7.68 11.91
CA SER A 640 -9.18 8.03 12.79
C SER A 640 -8.84 9.14 13.79
N VAL A 641 -9.82 10.01 14.05
CA VAL A 641 -9.74 11.00 15.14
C VAL A 641 -10.19 10.37 16.46
N TYR A 642 -9.79 10.98 17.57
CA TYR A 642 -10.25 10.60 18.89
C TYR A 642 -11.60 11.27 19.17
N VAL A 643 -12.59 10.49 19.62
CA VAL A 643 -13.95 10.98 19.85
C VAL A 643 -14.31 10.78 21.33
N PRO A 644 -14.12 11.80 22.19
CA PRO A 644 -14.33 11.69 23.62
C PRO A 644 -15.73 11.16 23.98
N GLY A 645 -15.79 10.26 24.95
CA GLY A 645 -17.03 9.68 25.49
C GLY A 645 -17.79 8.75 24.54
N ARG A 646 -17.33 8.56 23.29
CA ARG A 646 -18.04 7.76 22.29
C ARG A 646 -17.40 6.41 22.06
N ARG A 647 -18.26 5.42 21.85
CA ARG A 647 -17.86 4.14 21.24
C ARG A 647 -17.73 4.31 19.74
N SER A 648 -16.61 3.88 19.17
CA SER A 648 -16.35 3.99 17.73
C SER A 648 -15.97 2.64 17.12
N PRO A 649 -16.39 2.33 15.88
CA PRO A 649 -15.87 1.20 15.12
C PRO A 649 -14.43 1.40 14.64
N ASP A 650 -13.90 2.63 14.72
CA ASP A 650 -12.51 2.92 14.34
C ASP A 650 -11.51 2.38 15.37
N TRP A 651 -11.99 2.00 16.56
CA TRP A 651 -11.25 1.24 17.55
C TRP A 651 -11.94 -0.10 17.75
N LEU A 652 -11.30 -1.19 17.35
CA LEU A 652 -11.79 -2.54 17.52
C LEU A 652 -11.03 -3.22 18.64
N LYS A 653 -11.73 -3.97 19.49
CA LYS A 653 -11.09 -4.82 20.50
C LYS A 653 -11.47 -6.27 20.29
N SER A 654 -10.45 -7.12 20.24
CA SER A 654 -10.57 -8.57 20.22
C SER A 654 -9.86 -9.12 21.44
N LYS A 655 -10.52 -10.05 22.17
CA LYS A 655 -9.88 -10.80 23.25
C LYS A 655 -9.25 -12.07 22.68
N ASN A 656 -8.15 -12.52 23.26
CA ASN A 656 -7.61 -13.83 22.96
C ASN A 656 -8.59 -14.93 23.42
N TRP A 657 -8.60 -16.04 22.69
CA TRP A 657 -9.31 -17.24 23.10
C TRP A 657 -8.32 -18.18 23.76
N LEU A 658 -8.70 -18.73 24.91
CA LEU A 658 -7.96 -19.81 25.56
C LEU A 658 -8.41 -21.14 24.97
N THR A 659 -7.51 -22.12 24.95
CA THR A 659 -7.83 -23.52 24.63
C THR A 659 -7.55 -24.41 25.81
N GLN A 660 -8.34 -25.48 25.95
CA GLN A 660 -8.20 -26.48 27.00
C GLN A 660 -8.60 -27.84 26.44
N ASP A 661 -7.76 -28.84 26.67
CA ASP A 661 -8.15 -30.22 26.47
C ASP A 661 -9.08 -30.64 27.61
N VAL A 662 -10.19 -31.29 27.29
CA VAL A 662 -11.20 -31.70 28.26
C VAL A 662 -11.66 -33.13 28.02
N VAL A 663 -11.99 -33.82 29.11
CA VAL A 663 -12.55 -35.17 29.05
C VAL A 663 -14.07 -35.10 29.04
N ILE A 664 -14.70 -35.84 28.14
CA ILE A 664 -16.16 -35.91 28.05
C ILE A 664 -16.67 -36.86 29.14
N GLY A 665 -17.44 -36.32 30.10
CA GLY A 665 -18.06 -37.10 31.18
C GLY A 665 -19.57 -37.31 31.00
N GLY A 666 -20.20 -36.58 30.10
CA GLY A 666 -21.61 -36.77 29.77
C GLY A 666 -22.06 -35.92 28.60
N TRP A 667 -23.33 -36.07 28.23
CA TRP A 667 -23.97 -35.24 27.21
C TRP A 667 -25.45 -35.05 27.51
N ARG A 668 -26.07 -34.05 26.86
CA ARG A 668 -27.52 -33.79 26.94
C ARG A 668 -28.14 -33.88 25.57
N LEU A 669 -29.37 -34.37 25.48
CA LEU A 669 -30.14 -34.43 24.23
C LEU A 669 -30.35 -33.04 23.63
N GLY A 670 -30.21 -32.95 22.30
CA GLY A 670 -30.54 -31.74 21.56
C GLY A 670 -32.04 -31.47 21.56
N LYS A 671 -32.42 -30.22 21.29
CA LYS A 671 -33.81 -29.80 21.12
C LYS A 671 -34.03 -29.33 19.67
N GLY A 672 -35.27 -29.43 19.18
CA GLY A 672 -35.64 -28.98 17.84
C GLY A 672 -34.90 -29.74 16.73
N ALA A 673 -34.24 -29.02 15.82
CA ALA A 673 -33.51 -29.57 14.67
C ALA A 673 -32.36 -30.53 15.06
N ARG A 674 -31.89 -30.50 16.32
CA ARG A 674 -30.87 -31.40 16.87
C ARG A 674 -31.43 -32.51 17.77
N SER A 675 -32.73 -32.77 17.72
CA SER A 675 -33.40 -33.78 18.58
C SER A 675 -32.90 -35.22 18.35
N GLY A 676 -32.32 -35.50 17.18
CA GLY A 676 -31.70 -36.80 16.85
C GLY A 676 -30.26 -36.99 17.35
N THR A 677 -29.62 -35.97 17.93
CA THR A 677 -28.22 -35.99 18.40
C THR A 677 -28.07 -35.35 19.78
N PHE A 678 -26.85 -35.26 20.32
CA PHE A 678 -26.62 -34.47 21.53
C PHE A 678 -26.68 -32.96 21.24
N GLY A 679 -27.19 -32.19 22.20
CA GLY A 679 -27.23 -30.73 22.17
C GLY A 679 -26.02 -30.07 22.83
N SER A 680 -25.43 -30.74 23.83
CA SER A 680 -24.22 -30.25 24.50
C SER A 680 -23.48 -31.37 25.22
N LEU A 681 -22.15 -31.24 25.32
CA LEU A 681 -21.28 -32.08 26.13
C LEU A 681 -21.11 -31.50 27.54
N LEU A 682 -20.99 -32.38 28.52
CA LEU A 682 -20.55 -32.08 29.88
C LEU A 682 -19.10 -32.53 30.00
N VAL A 683 -18.22 -31.59 30.33
CA VAL A 683 -16.78 -31.78 30.23
C VAL A 683 -16.07 -31.51 31.55
N GLY A 684 -14.92 -32.15 31.74
CA GLY A 684 -14.10 -32.03 32.94
C GLY A 684 -12.61 -32.14 32.67
N VAL A 685 -11.83 -31.86 33.70
CA VAL A 685 -10.38 -32.07 33.73
C VAL A 685 -10.03 -32.81 35.02
N HIS A 686 -8.95 -33.58 35.04
CA HIS A 686 -8.57 -34.29 36.26
C HIS A 686 -7.91 -33.34 37.26
N GLY A 687 -8.41 -33.34 38.50
CA GLY A 687 -7.74 -32.80 39.68
C GLY A 687 -7.21 -33.93 40.57
N GLU A 688 -6.79 -33.59 41.79
CA GLU A 688 -6.25 -34.59 42.75
C GLU A 688 -7.31 -35.63 43.18
N ALA A 689 -8.57 -35.20 43.28
CA ALA A 689 -9.66 -36.04 43.76
C ALA A 689 -10.33 -36.89 42.66
N GLY A 690 -10.06 -36.61 41.38
CA GLY A 690 -10.70 -37.26 40.23
C GLY A 690 -11.08 -36.30 39.11
N LEU A 691 -12.03 -36.67 38.26
CA LEU A 691 -12.46 -35.83 37.14
C LEU A 691 -13.39 -34.70 37.62
N GLU A 692 -12.94 -33.45 37.59
CA GLU A 692 -13.71 -32.30 38.05
C GLU A 692 -14.51 -31.67 36.90
N TYR A 693 -15.78 -31.35 37.15
CA TYR A 693 -16.64 -30.73 36.14
C TYR A 693 -16.19 -29.30 35.83
N VAL A 694 -15.91 -28.96 34.58
CA VAL A 694 -15.48 -27.59 34.18
C VAL A 694 -16.49 -26.86 33.30
N GLY A 695 -17.60 -27.50 32.93
CA GLY A 695 -18.72 -26.81 32.29
C GLY A 695 -19.36 -27.60 31.14
N ARG A 696 -20.18 -26.88 30.38
CA ARG A 696 -21.00 -27.42 29.30
C ARG A 696 -20.66 -26.77 27.97
N VAL A 697 -20.52 -27.57 26.92
CA VAL A 697 -20.15 -27.13 25.57
C VAL A 697 -21.26 -27.48 24.57
N GLY A 698 -21.92 -26.48 23.99
CA GLY A 698 -23.06 -26.66 23.07
C GLY A 698 -22.89 -26.06 21.67
N THR A 699 -21.74 -25.45 21.38
CA THR A 699 -21.44 -24.76 20.13
C THR A 699 -20.11 -25.23 19.55
N GLY A 700 -19.86 -25.00 18.25
CA GLY A 700 -18.61 -25.40 17.59
C GLY A 700 -18.61 -26.81 16.98
N PHE A 701 -19.79 -27.44 16.84
CA PHE A 701 -19.92 -28.74 16.19
C PHE A 701 -20.48 -28.58 14.77
N ASP A 702 -19.86 -29.25 13.80
CA ASP A 702 -20.46 -29.50 12.49
C ASP A 702 -21.31 -30.79 12.49
N GLU A 703 -22.08 -31.03 11.42
CA GLU A 703 -22.96 -32.19 11.33
C GLU A 703 -22.21 -33.54 11.38
N PRO A 704 -21.08 -33.74 10.67
CA PRO A 704 -20.26 -34.94 10.80
C PRO A 704 -19.80 -35.21 12.24
N GLN A 705 -19.25 -34.20 12.92
CA GLN A 705 -18.78 -34.31 14.30
C GLN A 705 -19.91 -34.68 15.26
N LEU A 706 -21.10 -34.09 15.08
CA LEU A 706 -22.27 -34.45 15.90
C LEU A 706 -22.64 -35.92 15.74
N ALA A 707 -22.60 -36.46 14.52
CA ALA A 707 -22.94 -37.86 14.26
C ALA A 707 -21.88 -38.81 14.83
N GLU A 708 -20.60 -38.53 14.59
CA GLU A 708 -19.46 -39.32 15.06
C GLU A 708 -19.42 -39.39 16.59
N LEU A 709 -19.46 -38.23 17.26
CA LEU A 709 -19.48 -38.16 18.72
C LEU A 709 -20.73 -38.83 19.30
N SER A 710 -21.90 -38.68 18.68
CA SER A 710 -23.13 -39.36 19.15
C SER A 710 -23.00 -40.88 19.11
N ALA A 711 -22.38 -41.42 18.07
CA ALA A 711 -22.12 -42.86 17.93
C ALA A 711 -21.11 -43.34 18.99
N ALA A 712 -19.96 -42.65 19.12
CA ALA A 712 -18.92 -42.99 20.08
C ALA A 712 -19.42 -42.93 21.54
N LEU A 713 -20.17 -41.87 21.90
CA LEU A 713 -20.69 -41.68 23.25
C LEU A 713 -21.80 -42.68 23.61
N SER A 714 -22.56 -43.18 22.63
CA SER A 714 -23.62 -44.16 22.88
C SER A 714 -23.08 -45.49 23.40
N GLY A 715 -21.88 -45.89 22.99
CA GLY A 715 -21.20 -47.10 23.49
C GLY A 715 -20.57 -46.95 24.89
N LEU A 716 -20.48 -45.72 25.41
CA LEU A 716 -19.78 -45.42 26.67
C LEU A 716 -20.71 -45.13 27.85
N ARG A 717 -22.02 -45.27 27.68
CA ARG A 717 -23.04 -44.91 28.68
C ARG A 717 -22.81 -45.63 30.02
N ARG A 718 -23.02 -44.90 31.11
CA ARG A 718 -22.95 -45.40 32.49
C ARG A 718 -24.09 -44.86 33.35
N ARG A 719 -24.32 -45.48 34.50
CA ARG A 719 -25.45 -45.15 35.41
C ARG A 719 -25.19 -43.93 36.30
N THR A 720 -23.93 -43.68 36.67
CA THR A 720 -23.54 -42.64 37.63
C THR A 720 -22.63 -41.59 37.00
N THR A 721 -22.61 -40.38 37.54
CA THR A 721 -21.69 -39.32 37.10
C THR A 721 -20.24 -39.79 37.21
N PRO A 722 -19.37 -39.49 36.21
CA PRO A 722 -17.94 -39.68 36.33
C PRO A 722 -17.24 -38.52 37.05
N PHE A 723 -17.94 -37.39 37.26
CA PHE A 723 -17.37 -36.21 37.90
C PHE A 723 -17.33 -36.35 39.42
N VAL A 724 -16.25 -35.85 40.02
CA VAL A 724 -16.13 -35.68 41.47
C VAL A 724 -16.70 -34.33 41.89
N GLY A 725 -17.43 -34.33 43.00
CA GLY A 725 -18.20 -33.17 43.46
C GLY A 725 -19.55 -32.98 42.75
N ASP A 726 -20.23 -31.87 43.05
CA ASP A 726 -21.57 -31.59 42.55
C ASP A 726 -21.54 -30.99 41.13
N VAL A 727 -22.26 -31.63 40.21
CA VAL A 727 -22.62 -31.03 38.92
C VAL A 727 -23.89 -30.19 39.13
N PRO A 728 -23.96 -28.93 38.66
CA PRO A 728 -25.15 -28.09 38.79
C PRO A 728 -26.42 -28.84 38.36
N ARG A 729 -27.48 -28.77 39.17
CA ARG A 729 -28.73 -29.52 38.94
C ARG A 729 -29.31 -29.31 37.53
N GLU A 730 -29.16 -28.11 36.99
CA GLU A 730 -29.62 -27.74 35.64
C GLU A 730 -28.90 -28.47 34.50
N ASP A 731 -27.66 -28.88 34.74
CA ASP A 731 -26.82 -29.64 33.80
C ASP A 731 -26.97 -31.14 34.04
N ALA A 732 -27.12 -31.56 35.30
CA ALA A 732 -27.25 -32.96 35.69
C ALA A 732 -28.61 -33.60 35.38
N ARG A 733 -29.72 -32.84 35.47
CA ARG A 733 -31.10 -33.40 35.44
C ARG A 733 -31.46 -34.22 34.19
N ASP A 734 -30.89 -33.86 33.04
CA ASP A 734 -31.17 -34.48 31.73
C ASP A 734 -29.88 -35.06 31.10
N ALA A 735 -28.86 -35.31 31.93
CA ALA A 735 -27.56 -35.77 31.47
C ALA A 735 -27.56 -37.28 31.23
N VAL A 736 -26.95 -37.70 30.13
CA VAL A 736 -26.52 -39.08 29.90
C VAL A 736 -25.04 -39.15 30.23
N TRP A 737 -24.71 -39.86 31.31
CA TRP A 737 -23.33 -40.02 31.76
C TRP A 737 -22.58 -41.03 30.91
N VAL A 738 -21.31 -40.74 30.64
CA VAL A 738 -20.43 -41.64 29.88
C VAL A 738 -19.16 -41.98 30.66
N THR A 739 -18.55 -43.08 30.30
CA THR A 739 -17.22 -43.46 30.79
C THR A 739 -16.20 -42.48 30.20
N PRO A 740 -15.39 -41.79 31.02
CA PRO A 740 -14.53 -40.68 30.59
C PRO A 740 -13.31 -41.19 29.80
N LYS A 741 -13.54 -41.57 28.55
CA LYS A 741 -12.52 -42.14 27.64
C LYS A 741 -12.18 -41.26 26.44
N LEU A 742 -12.98 -40.22 26.19
CA LEU A 742 -12.82 -39.35 25.03
C LEU A 742 -12.32 -37.99 25.49
N VAL A 743 -11.25 -37.53 24.86
CA VAL A 743 -10.70 -36.19 25.03
C VAL A 743 -11.08 -35.36 23.82
N GLY A 744 -11.38 -34.08 24.03
CA GLY A 744 -11.32 -33.13 22.93
C GLY A 744 -10.95 -31.75 23.41
N GLU A 745 -10.65 -30.90 22.45
CA GLU A 745 -10.22 -29.54 22.70
C GLU A 745 -11.43 -28.59 22.67
N VAL A 746 -11.47 -27.67 23.63
CA VAL A 746 -12.43 -26.56 23.66
C VAL A 746 -11.69 -25.25 23.63
N ARG A 747 -12.23 -24.28 22.88
CA ARG A 747 -11.86 -22.87 23.03
C ARG A 747 -12.85 -22.16 23.91
N PHE A 748 -12.40 -21.22 24.74
CA PHE A 748 -13.22 -20.48 25.69
C PHE A 748 -12.60 -19.10 25.95
N ARG A 749 -13.35 -18.20 26.60
CA ARG A 749 -12.91 -16.82 26.79
C ARG A 749 -12.03 -16.64 28.02
N GLU A 750 -12.48 -17.15 29.16
CA GLU A 750 -11.76 -17.06 30.43
C GLU A 750 -12.26 -18.16 31.39
N TRP A 751 -11.47 -18.43 32.41
CA TRP A 751 -11.90 -19.22 33.56
C TRP A 751 -12.71 -18.35 34.50
N THR A 752 -13.85 -18.84 34.98
CA THR A 752 -14.57 -18.18 36.07
C THR A 752 -13.85 -18.40 37.40
N ASP A 753 -14.12 -17.56 38.41
CA ASP A 753 -13.60 -17.73 39.78
C ASP A 753 -13.94 -19.11 40.39
N ALA A 754 -14.99 -19.76 39.87
CA ALA A 754 -15.42 -21.11 40.27
C ALA A 754 -14.77 -22.24 39.44
N GLY A 755 -13.74 -21.94 38.65
CA GLY A 755 -13.01 -22.90 37.83
C GLY A 755 -13.83 -23.48 36.66
N LYS A 756 -14.75 -22.71 36.09
CA LYS A 756 -15.56 -23.14 34.93
C LYS A 756 -15.17 -22.40 33.66
N LEU A 757 -15.38 -23.04 32.51
CA LEU A 757 -15.16 -22.45 31.19
C LEU A 757 -16.25 -21.42 30.88
N TRP A 758 -15.87 -20.18 30.60
CA TRP A 758 -16.81 -19.14 30.15
C TRP A 758 -16.90 -19.07 28.62
N HIS A 759 -18.11 -19.20 28.07
CA HIS A 759 -18.42 -19.28 26.63
C HIS A 759 -17.59 -20.32 25.83
N PRO A 760 -17.62 -21.62 26.21
CA PRO A 760 -16.86 -22.63 25.50
C PRO A 760 -17.48 -23.02 24.14
N SER A 761 -16.62 -23.34 23.19
CA SER A 761 -16.93 -23.84 21.85
C SER A 761 -15.99 -25.01 21.52
N TRP A 762 -16.56 -26.09 20.98
CA TRP A 762 -15.83 -27.30 20.61
C TRP A 762 -14.86 -27.05 19.45
N ARG A 763 -13.69 -27.69 19.49
CA ARG A 763 -12.69 -27.65 18.40
C ARG A 763 -12.40 -28.99 17.76
N GLY A 764 -12.65 -30.11 18.44
CA GLY A 764 -12.45 -31.45 17.89
C GLY A 764 -12.06 -32.48 18.95
N LEU A 765 -12.09 -33.76 18.58
CA LEU A 765 -11.53 -34.85 19.38
C LEU A 765 -10.00 -34.80 19.35
N ARG A 766 -9.38 -35.30 20.43
CA ARG A 766 -7.92 -35.38 20.64
C ARG A 766 -7.55 -36.80 21.00
N ASP A 767 -7.50 -37.66 19.99
CA ASP A 767 -7.17 -39.09 20.16
C ASP A 767 -5.68 -39.31 20.50
N ASP A 768 -4.86 -38.26 20.38
CA ASP A 768 -3.44 -38.22 20.70
C ASP A 768 -3.16 -38.06 22.21
N ILE A 769 -4.20 -37.81 23.03
CA ILE A 769 -4.06 -37.53 24.47
C ILE A 769 -4.75 -38.63 25.30
N ASP A 770 -4.04 -39.18 26.28
CA ASP A 770 -4.66 -40.06 27.28
C ASP A 770 -5.61 -39.24 28.17
N PRO A 771 -6.89 -39.62 28.31
CA PRO A 771 -7.84 -38.94 29.19
C PRO A 771 -7.30 -38.69 30.60
N ARG A 772 -6.46 -39.60 31.10
CA ARG A 772 -5.87 -39.52 32.44
C ARG A 772 -4.75 -38.51 32.55
N ASP A 773 -4.32 -37.86 31.47
CA ASP A 773 -3.28 -36.83 31.47
C ASP A 773 -3.86 -35.41 31.32
N VAL A 774 -5.16 -35.30 31.04
CA VAL A 774 -5.86 -34.01 30.95
C VAL A 774 -5.97 -33.37 32.34
N ARG A 775 -5.21 -32.29 32.57
CA ARG A 775 -5.20 -31.52 33.83
C ARG A 775 -5.60 -30.06 33.57
N MET A 776 -5.97 -29.35 34.64
CA MET A 776 -5.92 -27.89 34.61
C MET A 776 -4.51 -27.43 34.22
N PRO A 777 -4.37 -26.34 33.45
CA PRO A 777 -3.08 -25.71 33.25
C PRO A 777 -2.51 -25.34 34.63
N LYS A 778 -1.21 -25.60 34.86
CA LYS A 778 -0.56 -25.06 36.05
C LYS A 778 -0.69 -23.53 35.97
N GLN A 779 -1.38 -22.93 36.95
CA GLN A 779 -1.43 -21.48 37.12
C GLN A 779 -0.05 -20.92 37.43
#